data_AF-A0A938NW02-F1
#
_entry.id   AF-A0A938NW02-F1
#
_cell.length_a   1.000
_cell.length_b   1.000
_cell.length_c   1.000
_cell.angle_alpha   90.00
_cell.angle_beta   90.00
_cell.angle_gamma   90.00
#
_symmetry.space_group_name_H-M   'P 1'
#
loop_
_entity.id
_entity.type
_entity.pdbx_description
1 polymer ?
#
loop_
_entity_poly.entity_id
_entity_poly.type
_entity_poly.pdbx_seq_one_letter_code
_entity_poly.pdbx_strand_id
1 'polypeptide(L)'
;KLGALDRLAKGTKPFCLTVSFHSPHPPFTPSGYYYDYYKALEGNMLLPDSYTGADAANSGWKKESDPGYQNASQLKNWMVSYYALCEEVDDYVGKLLAKLDQYGIADNTLVVFVADHGESLGAHGCRSKNKFWEESVHVPMLMRLPGKIAAGAVVEESVATLDCVATTLDYLGAGSHNVSDGRSLRRFIEKQNYNKDFDDEAIVTEWDFRTPQTDGKLDRVLGEEVNFMVKKGPWKLMMTKKATSSKNDMLYNLESDPYEMYNYIGTNGMKAADASIGKAEHLKCLLMEWMQRMDGGTNKYFSDKKWNDGEGLGDLGEIKARRQWKSLNIWVSDTAVKMGAPVSVSGQLTRNEYIYLGRTTSGTLTVSNISVQGANASLFQISEFTSGTITSGNYKRVKVTYRPPSASQTVTDARIVIKHSAGSDKVITLSATSGGPANLPPYFTEDPFSKPNATTGVLYDEPFEGKTIDPEGGVKTFSKVSGPVWLSVTSGGRAQGTPGSVDVGTNSFMVKVTDNGGLSATATMKIVVVAGQLALPAVGSIITLKAVNGSYVTATHSTNNALIANKSTVSDYERFKVVDATNSIALQCMGNSLFVSIDKADGGRAMVANRTKIGGFEKYQLVQSGSQIAIQSVSNMNYVSAISNGASPLQANQTSIGSSEKFTWKVE
;
A
#
# COMPACT_ATOMS: atom_id res chain seq x y z
N LYS A 1 -10.53 25.54 11.87
CA LYS A 1 -10.22 24.39 10.98
C LYS A 1 -11.49 23.63 10.60
N LEU A 2 -12.16 22.95 11.55
CA LEU A 2 -13.43 22.25 11.30
C LEU A 2 -14.52 23.14 10.68
N GLY A 3 -14.74 24.36 11.21
CA GLY A 3 -15.71 25.30 10.63
C GLY A 3 -15.38 25.77 9.20
N ALA A 4 -14.11 25.74 8.78
CA ALA A 4 -13.74 26.05 7.40
C ALA A 4 -14.14 24.89 6.47
N LEU A 5 -13.88 23.64 6.89
CA LEU A 5 -14.35 22.45 6.17
C LEU A 5 -15.87 22.43 6.08
N ASP A 6 -16.60 22.75 7.17
CA ASP A 6 -18.07 22.81 7.17
C ASP A 6 -18.63 23.77 6.13
N ARG A 7 -17.96 24.91 5.93
CA ARG A 7 -18.36 25.91 4.94
C ARG A 7 -18.07 25.45 3.52
N LEU A 8 -16.89 24.85 3.29
CA LEU A 8 -16.44 24.43 1.97
C LEU A 8 -17.20 23.18 1.49
N ALA A 9 -17.43 22.20 2.36
CA ALA A 9 -18.13 20.95 2.05
C ALA A 9 -19.61 21.15 1.65
N LYS A 10 -20.22 22.26 2.06
CA LYS A 10 -21.58 22.65 1.65
C LYS A 10 -21.64 23.37 0.30
N GLY A 11 -20.48 23.74 -0.26
CA GLY A 11 -20.40 24.39 -1.57
C GLY A 11 -20.48 23.38 -2.72
N THR A 12 -20.68 23.88 -3.93
CA THR A 12 -20.73 23.06 -5.16
C THR A 12 -19.43 23.10 -5.98
N LYS A 13 -18.46 23.92 -5.56
CA LYS A 13 -17.17 24.07 -6.26
C LYS A 13 -16.11 23.15 -5.62
N PRO A 14 -15.16 22.60 -6.41
CA PRO A 14 -13.96 21.98 -5.86
C PRO A 14 -13.23 22.95 -4.93
N PHE A 15 -12.61 22.43 -3.87
CA PHE A 15 -11.87 23.24 -2.92
C PHE A 15 -10.49 22.64 -2.63
N CYS A 16 -9.57 23.51 -2.22
CA CYS A 16 -8.31 23.15 -1.59
C CYS A 16 -8.29 23.78 -0.19
N LEU A 17 -7.99 22.99 0.84
CA LEU A 17 -7.95 23.44 2.22
C LEU A 17 -6.63 22.99 2.86
N THR A 18 -5.75 23.95 3.11
CA THR A 18 -4.56 23.73 3.94
C THR A 18 -4.92 23.84 5.41
N VAL A 19 -4.74 22.75 6.15
CA VAL A 19 -4.93 22.71 7.61
C VAL A 19 -3.57 22.64 8.29
N SER A 20 -2.98 23.80 8.58
CA SER A 20 -1.69 23.86 9.28
C SER A 20 -1.88 23.79 10.80
N PHE A 21 -1.38 22.72 11.42
CA PHE A 21 -1.27 22.61 12.88
C PHE A 21 0.05 23.22 13.34
N HIS A 22 -0.02 24.04 14.39
CA HIS A 22 1.18 24.56 15.03
C HIS A 22 1.83 23.46 15.88
N SER A 23 1.03 22.75 16.68
CA SER A 23 1.46 21.54 17.37
C SER A 23 1.98 20.48 16.39
N PRO A 24 3.04 19.72 16.75
CA PRO A 24 3.67 19.68 18.07
C PRO A 24 4.79 20.72 18.29
N HIS A 25 4.90 21.79 17.48
CA HIS A 25 5.90 22.84 17.68
C HIS A 25 5.83 23.43 19.10
N PRO A 26 6.98 23.74 19.74
CA PRO A 26 6.99 24.36 21.06
C PRO A 26 6.18 25.68 21.12
N PRO A 27 5.68 26.08 22.31
CA PRO A 27 5.88 25.45 23.61
C PRO A 27 5.13 24.11 23.77
N PHE A 28 5.75 23.15 24.45
CA PHE A 28 5.17 21.82 24.65
C PHE A 28 4.12 21.80 25.77
N THR A 29 2.92 22.29 25.45
CA THR A 29 1.79 22.44 26.39
C THR A 29 0.55 21.68 25.90
N PRO A 30 0.54 20.34 25.97
CA PRO A 30 -0.64 19.54 25.64
C PRO A 30 -1.79 19.77 26.63
N SER A 31 -3.01 19.42 26.24
CA SER A 31 -4.13 19.37 27.19
C SER A 31 -3.96 18.24 28.23
N GLY A 32 -4.54 18.43 29.42
CA GLY A 32 -4.28 17.57 30.59
C GLY A 32 -4.58 16.09 30.36
N TYR A 33 -5.63 15.78 29.58
CA TYR A 33 -6.00 14.40 29.26
C TYR A 33 -4.86 13.62 28.57
N TYR A 34 -4.26 14.16 27.50
CA TYR A 34 -3.16 13.49 26.80
C TYR A 34 -1.88 13.52 27.62
N TYR A 35 -1.62 14.61 28.33
CA TYR A 35 -0.44 14.71 29.20
C TYR A 35 -0.45 13.60 30.26
N ASP A 36 -1.56 13.43 30.98
CA ASP A 36 -1.68 12.44 32.06
C ASP A 36 -1.48 11.01 31.53
N TYR A 37 -2.01 10.72 30.33
CA TYR A 37 -1.80 9.42 29.67
C TYR A 37 -0.32 9.15 29.38
N TYR A 38 0.38 10.06 28.69
CA TYR A 38 1.81 9.86 28.40
C TYR A 38 2.69 9.96 29.64
N LYS A 39 2.30 10.75 30.64
CA LYS A 39 3.01 10.85 31.91
C LYS A 39 3.00 9.53 32.66
N ALA A 40 1.90 8.78 32.61
CA ALA A 40 1.84 7.42 33.16
C ALA A 40 2.79 6.43 32.43
N LEU A 41 3.17 6.72 31.18
CA LEU A 41 4.08 5.91 30.38
C LEU A 41 5.54 6.37 30.45
N GLU A 42 5.86 7.48 31.11
CA GLU A 42 7.19 8.11 31.15
C GLU A 42 8.32 7.12 31.54
N GLY A 43 8.04 6.22 32.49
CA GLY A 43 9.00 5.21 32.95
C GLY A 43 9.42 4.23 31.84
N ASN A 44 8.54 3.98 30.86
CA ASN A 44 8.77 3.06 29.74
C ASN A 44 9.33 3.76 28.49
N MET A 45 9.38 5.09 28.48
CA MET A 45 9.92 5.84 27.34
C MET A 45 11.43 5.62 27.23
N LEU A 46 11.87 5.19 26.06
CA LEU A 46 13.29 5.07 25.71
C LEU A 46 13.78 6.41 25.18
N LEU A 47 14.98 6.80 25.58
CA LEU A 47 15.66 7.92 24.94
C LEU A 47 16.07 7.51 23.52
N PRO A 48 16.24 8.46 22.59
CA PRO A 48 16.78 8.17 21.27
C PRO A 48 18.11 7.39 21.37
N ASP A 49 18.35 6.43 20.49
CA ASP A 49 19.61 5.64 20.48
C ASP A 49 20.83 6.56 20.28
N SER A 50 20.64 7.65 19.52
CA SER A 50 21.64 8.71 19.30
C SER A 50 21.79 9.69 20.48
N TYR A 51 21.00 9.56 21.56
CA TYR A 51 21.01 10.49 22.70
C TYR A 51 22.40 10.63 23.35
N THR A 52 23.00 9.47 23.67
CA THR A 52 24.37 9.42 24.21
C THR A 52 25.42 9.40 23.11
N GLY A 53 25.04 8.95 21.90
CA GLY A 53 25.97 8.58 20.85
C GLY A 53 25.85 9.42 19.58
N ALA A 54 26.85 10.26 19.40
CA ALA A 54 27.73 10.27 18.23
C ALA A 54 28.87 11.21 18.60
N ASP A 55 30.03 10.97 18.03
CA ASP A 55 31.26 11.73 18.18
C ASP A 55 31.03 13.24 17.94
N ALA A 56 30.61 13.99 18.97
CA ALA A 56 30.38 15.43 18.90
C ALA A 56 31.67 16.20 18.53
N ALA A 57 32.84 15.54 18.64
CA ALA A 57 34.09 16.06 18.14
C ALA A 57 34.23 15.89 16.62
N ASN A 58 33.58 14.89 16.01
CA ASN A 58 33.57 14.62 14.56
C ASN A 58 32.29 14.99 13.82
N SER A 59 31.23 15.45 14.47
CA SER A 59 30.06 16.02 13.80
C SER A 59 30.28 17.49 13.41
N GLY A 60 29.52 17.99 12.43
CA GLY A 60 29.49 19.40 12.04
C GLY A 60 28.71 20.30 13.02
N TRP A 61 28.12 19.73 14.07
CA TRP A 61 27.25 20.41 15.01
C TRP A 61 27.53 20.06 16.46
N LYS A 62 27.44 21.06 17.33
CA LYS A 62 27.64 20.91 18.77
C LYS A 62 26.34 20.47 19.45
N LYS A 63 26.48 19.74 20.56
CA LYS A 63 25.38 19.45 21.49
C LYS A 63 24.79 20.76 22.05
N GLU A 64 23.53 20.71 22.46
CA GLU A 64 22.90 21.86 23.12
C GLU A 64 23.64 22.23 24.40
N SER A 65 23.70 23.53 24.70
CA SER A 65 24.25 24.02 25.96
C SER A 65 23.24 23.98 27.11
N ASP A 66 21.96 23.77 26.83
CA ASP A 66 20.90 23.69 27.84
C ASP A 66 21.02 22.37 28.62
N PRO A 67 21.31 22.41 29.94
CA PRO A 67 21.50 21.23 30.80
C PRO A 67 20.35 20.22 30.75
N GLY A 68 19.13 20.66 30.42
CA GLY A 68 17.98 19.77 30.31
C GLY A 68 18.15 18.72 29.21
N TYR A 69 18.85 19.04 28.11
CA TYR A 69 19.17 18.07 27.06
C TYR A 69 20.28 17.09 27.45
N GLN A 70 21.00 17.33 28.54
CA GLN A 70 21.93 16.37 29.14
C GLN A 70 21.33 15.61 30.32
N ASN A 71 20.08 15.90 30.68
CA ASN A 71 19.37 15.25 31.76
C ASN A 71 18.28 14.32 31.21
N ALA A 72 18.52 13.01 31.29
CA ALA A 72 17.59 11.98 30.82
C ALA A 72 16.16 12.14 31.35
N SER A 73 16.00 12.46 32.64
CA SER A 73 14.67 12.63 33.25
C SER A 73 13.96 13.87 32.72
N GLN A 74 14.69 14.98 32.54
CA GLN A 74 14.13 16.20 31.97
C GLN A 74 13.74 16.00 30.50
N LEU A 75 14.58 15.29 29.74
CA LEU A 75 14.28 14.98 28.34
C LEU A 75 13.05 14.11 28.20
N LYS A 76 12.92 13.05 29.03
CA LYS A 76 11.69 12.23 29.06
C LYS A 76 10.45 13.06 29.39
N ASN A 77 10.57 14.06 30.26
CA ASN A 77 9.45 14.96 30.53
C ASN A 77 9.04 15.78 29.30
N TRP A 78 9.99 16.24 28.49
CA TRP A 78 9.67 16.89 27.22
C TRP A 78 9.10 15.93 26.18
N MET A 79 9.59 14.68 26.13
CA MET A 79 9.05 13.62 25.27
C MET A 79 7.59 13.32 25.60
N VAL A 80 7.22 13.24 26.88
CA VAL A 80 5.83 13.10 27.33
C VAL A 80 4.95 14.18 26.70
N SER A 81 5.35 15.44 26.81
CA SER A 81 4.57 16.54 26.27
C SER A 81 4.53 16.57 24.74
N TYR A 82 5.64 16.22 24.09
CA TYR A 82 5.71 16.14 22.63
C TYR A 82 4.79 15.03 22.07
N TYR A 83 4.85 13.82 22.63
CA TYR A 83 3.97 12.71 22.21
C TYR A 83 2.50 12.99 22.51
N ALA A 84 2.19 13.62 23.66
CA ALA A 84 0.85 14.07 23.97
C ALA A 84 0.30 15.08 22.93
N LEU A 85 1.15 16.00 22.44
CA LEU A 85 0.75 16.94 21.38
C LEU A 85 0.56 16.23 20.03
N CYS A 86 1.38 15.22 19.71
CA CYS A 86 1.19 14.41 18.51
C CYS A 86 -0.15 13.66 18.54
N GLU A 87 -0.49 13.03 19.66
CA GLU A 87 -1.78 12.34 19.82
C GLU A 87 -2.95 13.32 19.76
N GLU A 88 -2.84 14.50 20.39
CA GLU A 88 -3.87 15.53 20.28
C GLU A 88 -4.08 15.98 18.81
N VAL A 89 -3.01 16.12 18.02
CA VAL A 89 -3.11 16.41 16.58
C VAL A 89 -3.78 15.28 15.83
N ASP A 90 -3.40 14.02 16.08
CA ASP A 90 -4.01 12.83 15.47
C ASP A 90 -5.52 12.81 15.70
N ASP A 91 -5.94 13.11 16.92
CA ASP A 91 -7.34 13.17 17.34
C ASP A 91 -8.14 14.26 16.58
N TYR A 92 -7.51 15.39 16.28
CA TYR A 92 -8.07 16.43 15.40
C TYR A 92 -8.06 16.06 13.92
N VAL A 93 -7.07 15.30 13.45
CA VAL A 93 -7.07 14.72 12.10
C VAL A 93 -8.23 13.73 11.96
N GLY A 94 -8.45 12.85 12.95
CA GLY A 94 -9.60 11.95 13.00
C GLY A 94 -10.93 12.69 12.89
N LYS A 95 -11.09 13.82 13.60
CA LYS A 95 -12.27 14.69 13.50
C LYS A 95 -12.46 15.30 12.10
N LEU A 96 -11.38 15.65 11.40
CA LEU A 96 -11.46 16.15 10.03
C LEU A 96 -11.89 15.05 9.06
N LEU A 97 -11.30 13.86 9.18
CA LEU A 97 -11.64 12.70 8.34
C LEU A 97 -13.10 12.27 8.54
N ALA A 98 -13.55 12.17 9.79
CA ALA A 98 -14.95 11.85 10.11
C ALA A 98 -15.94 12.86 9.52
N LYS A 99 -15.56 14.14 9.39
CA LYS A 99 -16.41 15.14 8.71
C LYS A 99 -16.47 14.92 7.20
N LEU A 100 -15.38 14.51 6.56
CA LEU A 100 -15.41 14.14 5.14
C LEU A 100 -16.40 12.99 4.89
N ASP A 101 -16.41 11.99 5.78
CA ASP A 101 -17.36 10.87 5.74
C ASP A 101 -18.80 11.35 5.99
N GLN A 102 -19.02 12.18 7.02
CA GLN A 102 -20.33 12.76 7.35
C GLN A 102 -20.95 13.52 6.17
N TYR A 103 -20.13 14.24 5.40
CA TYR A 103 -20.58 14.99 4.23
C TYR A 103 -20.66 14.13 2.96
N GLY A 104 -20.23 12.86 2.99
CA GLY A 104 -20.24 11.97 1.82
C GLY A 104 -19.27 12.40 0.72
N ILE A 105 -18.21 13.15 1.07
CA ILE A 105 -17.21 13.67 0.11
C ILE A 105 -15.85 13.00 0.23
N ALA A 106 -15.69 12.04 1.15
CA ALA A 106 -14.43 11.37 1.42
C ALA A 106 -13.83 10.68 0.18
N ASP A 107 -14.66 10.05 -0.65
CA ASP A 107 -14.21 9.34 -1.86
C ASP A 107 -13.73 10.27 -2.98
N ASN A 108 -14.06 11.56 -2.90
CA ASN A 108 -13.67 12.58 -3.87
C ASN A 108 -12.73 13.64 -3.25
N THR A 109 -12.06 13.30 -2.16
CA THR A 109 -11.11 14.20 -1.48
C THR A 109 -9.75 13.54 -1.37
N LEU A 110 -8.73 14.13 -2.02
CA LEU A 110 -7.33 13.78 -1.77
C LEU A 110 -6.90 14.44 -0.47
N VAL A 111 -6.58 13.62 0.54
CA VAL A 111 -5.99 14.07 1.80
C VAL A 111 -4.49 13.84 1.74
N VAL A 112 -3.73 14.89 2.04
CA VAL A 112 -2.27 14.79 2.21
C VAL A 112 -1.90 15.29 3.60
N PHE A 113 -1.25 14.43 4.37
CA PHE A 113 -0.66 14.76 5.66
C PHE A 113 0.86 14.79 5.50
N VAL A 114 1.48 15.90 5.86
CA VAL A 114 2.94 16.09 5.74
C VAL A 114 3.40 17.01 6.87
N ALA A 115 4.58 16.73 7.43
CA ALA A 115 5.26 17.68 8.31
C ALA A 115 6.29 18.51 7.52
N ASP A 116 6.49 19.76 7.92
CA ASP A 116 7.48 20.66 7.32
C ASP A 116 8.91 20.27 7.70
N HIS A 117 9.11 19.81 8.94
CA HIS A 117 10.35 19.24 9.45
C HIS A 117 10.08 18.33 10.67
N GLY A 118 11.10 17.59 11.12
CA GLY A 118 11.07 16.77 12.32
C GLY A 118 11.47 17.50 13.62
N GLU A 119 11.75 16.77 14.68
CA GLU A 119 12.17 17.29 15.98
C GLU A 119 13.25 16.37 16.55
N SER A 120 14.45 16.90 16.79
CA SER A 120 15.57 16.13 17.29
C SER A 120 15.26 15.51 18.65
N LEU A 121 14.50 16.21 19.52
CA LEU A 121 14.05 15.70 20.81
C LEU A 121 15.15 14.99 21.63
N GLY A 122 16.36 15.54 21.63
CA GLY A 122 17.53 14.99 22.32
C GLY A 122 18.39 14.01 21.52
N ALA A 123 17.96 13.57 20.33
CA ALA A 123 18.82 12.87 19.38
C ALA A 123 20.11 13.66 19.14
N HIS A 124 21.24 12.96 19.15
CA HIS A 124 22.59 13.55 19.08
C HIS A 124 22.90 14.62 20.16
N GLY A 125 22.12 14.68 21.24
CA GLY A 125 22.17 15.74 22.24
C GLY A 125 21.71 17.10 21.70
N CYS A 126 20.91 17.12 20.63
CA CYS A 126 20.41 18.31 19.96
C CYS A 126 18.93 18.56 20.26
N ARG A 127 18.52 19.83 20.15
CA ARG A 127 17.12 20.22 20.21
C ARG A 127 16.62 20.66 18.85
N SER A 128 15.31 20.57 18.67
CA SER A 128 14.60 21.20 17.58
C SER A 128 15.03 20.68 16.21
N LYS A 129 15.07 21.58 15.24
CA LYS A 129 15.39 21.37 13.83
C LYS A 129 16.63 22.19 13.45
N ASN A 130 16.91 22.29 12.15
CA ASN A 130 18.12 22.88 11.57
C ASN A 130 19.35 21.97 11.65
N LYS A 131 19.09 20.67 11.48
CA LYS A 131 20.06 19.60 11.31
C LYS A 131 19.60 18.73 10.15
N PHE A 132 20.50 17.95 9.59
CA PHE A 132 20.18 17.02 8.49
C PHE A 132 20.16 15.55 8.92
N TRP A 133 20.21 15.29 10.23
CA TRP A 133 19.92 13.98 10.80
C TRP A 133 18.45 13.61 10.60
N GLU A 134 18.16 12.31 10.46
CA GLU A 134 16.83 11.77 10.12
C GLU A 134 15.75 12.32 11.05
N GLU A 135 16.00 12.48 12.35
CA GLU A 135 15.03 13.03 13.30
C GLU A 135 14.56 14.45 12.96
N SER A 136 15.36 15.22 12.20
CA SER A 136 15.00 16.57 11.74
C SER A 136 14.47 16.62 10.30
N VAL A 137 14.87 15.72 9.40
CA VAL A 137 14.55 15.81 7.96
C VAL A 137 13.66 14.69 7.42
N HIS A 138 13.59 13.55 8.11
CA HIS A 138 12.75 12.43 7.72
C HIS A 138 11.36 12.60 8.34
N VAL A 139 10.46 13.19 7.55
CA VAL A 139 9.12 13.59 7.98
C VAL A 139 8.06 12.59 7.51
N PRO A 140 6.94 12.45 8.25
CA PRO A 140 5.79 11.72 7.75
C PRO A 140 5.24 12.40 6.49
N MET A 141 4.93 11.60 5.47
CA MET A 141 4.16 12.01 4.30
C MET A 141 3.16 10.91 3.95
N LEU A 142 1.87 11.17 4.17
CA LEU A 142 0.78 10.23 3.95
C LEU A 142 -0.20 10.83 2.94
N MET A 143 -0.66 10.02 1.99
CA MET A 143 -1.65 10.41 0.99
C MET A 143 -2.81 9.42 0.96
N ARG A 144 -4.05 9.93 0.94
CA ARG A 144 -5.27 9.14 0.85
C ARG A 144 -6.20 9.71 -0.21
N LEU A 145 -6.54 8.90 -1.20
CA LEU A 145 -7.60 9.15 -2.15
C LEU A 145 -8.33 7.84 -2.45
N PRO A 146 -9.51 7.60 -1.84
CA PRO A 146 -10.22 6.33 -1.97
C PRO A 146 -10.48 5.95 -3.44
N GLY A 147 -10.29 4.68 -3.77
CA GLY A 147 -10.48 4.15 -5.13
C GLY A 147 -9.41 4.57 -6.16
N LYS A 148 -8.42 5.37 -5.78
CA LYS A 148 -7.28 5.77 -6.64
C LYS A 148 -5.93 5.39 -6.05
N ILE A 149 -5.72 5.68 -4.77
CA ILE A 149 -4.52 5.27 -4.03
C ILE A 149 -4.86 3.99 -3.27
N ALA A 150 -4.11 2.92 -3.51
CA ALA A 150 -4.30 1.66 -2.81
C ALA A 150 -4.02 1.82 -1.30
N ALA A 151 -4.93 1.33 -0.46
CA ALA A 151 -4.75 1.36 0.98
C ALA A 151 -3.52 0.54 1.38
N GLY A 152 -2.71 1.07 2.29
CA GLY A 152 -1.47 0.41 2.73
C GLY A 152 -0.33 0.43 1.72
N ALA A 153 -0.46 1.14 0.59
CA ALA A 153 0.67 1.34 -0.32
C ALA A 153 1.82 2.07 0.40
N VAL A 154 3.03 1.54 0.26
CA VAL A 154 4.26 2.11 0.81
C VAL A 154 5.22 2.42 -0.33
N VAL A 155 5.78 3.63 -0.30
CA VAL A 155 6.87 4.08 -1.18
C VAL A 155 8.14 4.06 -0.34
N GLU A 156 9.09 3.20 -0.71
CA GLU A 156 10.36 3.01 0.02
C GLU A 156 11.52 3.80 -0.60
N GLU A 157 11.25 4.55 -1.66
CA GLU A 157 12.23 5.38 -2.36
C GLU A 157 12.52 6.65 -1.56
N SER A 158 13.68 7.25 -1.81
CA SER A 158 13.96 8.57 -1.29
C SER A 158 13.03 9.59 -1.98
N VAL A 159 12.20 10.27 -1.19
CA VAL A 159 11.27 11.31 -1.66
C VAL A 159 11.53 12.64 -0.95
N ALA A 160 11.12 13.73 -1.57
CA ALA A 160 11.19 15.07 -0.99
C ALA A 160 9.79 15.64 -0.72
N THR A 161 9.67 16.56 0.24
CA THR A 161 8.41 17.26 0.51
C THR A 161 7.88 18.03 -0.71
N LEU A 162 8.76 18.46 -1.62
CA LEU A 162 8.43 19.10 -2.90
C LEU A 162 7.61 18.18 -3.83
N ASP A 163 7.84 16.86 -3.73
CA ASP A 163 7.15 15.85 -4.53
C ASP A 163 5.66 15.78 -4.17
N CYS A 164 5.28 16.20 -2.96
CA CYS A 164 3.89 16.32 -2.53
C CYS A 164 3.05 17.19 -3.48
N VAL A 165 3.60 18.34 -3.90
CA VAL A 165 2.90 19.27 -4.79
C VAL A 165 2.70 18.65 -6.17
N ALA A 166 3.78 18.11 -6.75
CA ALA A 166 3.74 17.48 -8.07
C ALA A 166 2.78 16.28 -8.10
N THR A 167 2.80 15.45 -7.05
CA THR A 167 1.92 14.28 -6.89
C THR A 167 0.46 14.69 -6.74
N THR A 168 0.19 15.73 -5.96
CA THR A 168 -1.17 16.28 -5.78
C THR A 168 -1.74 16.74 -7.11
N LEU A 169 -0.98 17.52 -7.88
CA LEU A 169 -1.43 18.05 -9.17
C LEU A 169 -1.66 16.94 -10.21
N ASP A 170 -0.83 15.89 -10.20
CA ASP A 170 -1.01 14.70 -11.05
C ASP A 170 -2.32 13.96 -10.72
N TYR A 171 -2.58 13.64 -9.45
CA TYR A 171 -3.83 12.97 -9.06
C TYR A 171 -5.09 13.81 -9.34
N LEU A 172 -4.97 15.14 -9.26
CA LEU A 172 -6.07 16.06 -9.60
C LEU A 172 -6.26 16.26 -11.11
N GLY A 173 -5.38 15.68 -11.95
CA GLY A 173 -5.45 15.82 -13.41
C GLY A 173 -5.22 17.25 -13.90
N ALA A 174 -4.51 18.06 -13.12
CA ALA A 174 -4.36 19.50 -13.38
C ALA A 174 -3.38 19.80 -14.55
N GLY A 175 -2.62 18.79 -15.01
CA GLY A 175 -1.69 18.88 -16.14
C GLY A 175 -0.25 19.18 -15.72
N SER A 176 0.66 19.38 -16.69
CA SER A 176 2.05 19.75 -16.41
C SER A 176 2.12 21.17 -15.86
N HIS A 177 2.36 21.32 -14.57
CA HIS A 177 2.63 22.62 -13.96
C HIS A 177 4.11 22.75 -13.66
N ASN A 178 4.81 23.61 -14.41
CA ASN A 178 6.22 23.97 -14.19
C ASN A 178 6.44 24.81 -12.91
N VAL A 179 5.66 24.56 -11.85
CA VAL A 179 5.63 25.37 -10.62
C VAL A 179 6.33 24.70 -9.44
N SER A 180 6.74 23.43 -9.59
CA SER A 180 7.46 22.68 -8.57
C SER A 180 8.65 21.98 -9.19
N ASP A 181 9.77 21.99 -8.46
CA ASP A 181 10.95 21.17 -8.75
C ASP A 181 10.78 19.70 -8.30
N GLY A 182 9.68 19.41 -7.60
CA GLY A 182 9.29 18.07 -7.20
C GLY A 182 8.75 17.24 -8.38
N ARG A 183 8.74 15.92 -8.20
CA ARG A 183 8.29 14.93 -9.18
C ARG A 183 7.06 14.21 -8.65
N SER A 184 6.15 13.83 -9.54
CA SER A 184 4.99 13.04 -9.12
C SER A 184 5.43 11.65 -8.66
N LEU A 185 5.00 11.27 -7.46
CA LEU A 185 5.22 9.96 -6.85
C LEU A 185 4.21 8.92 -7.31
N ARG A 186 3.25 9.31 -8.17
CA ARG A 186 2.18 8.42 -8.64
C ARG A 186 2.72 7.12 -9.24
N ARG A 187 3.83 7.17 -9.98
CA ARG A 187 4.50 5.97 -10.53
C ARG A 187 4.96 4.99 -9.44
N PHE A 188 5.40 5.51 -8.28
CA PHE A 188 5.80 4.71 -7.12
C PHE A 188 4.58 4.19 -6.38
N ILE A 189 3.58 5.04 -6.16
CA ILE A 189 2.35 4.72 -5.44
C ILE A 189 1.54 3.63 -6.17
N GLU A 190 1.37 3.76 -7.49
CA GLU A 190 0.61 2.80 -8.31
C GLU A 190 1.47 1.63 -8.80
N LYS A 191 2.78 1.63 -8.51
CA LYS A 191 3.79 0.66 -8.98
C LYS A 191 3.78 0.43 -10.49
N GLN A 192 3.36 1.41 -11.29
CA GLN A 192 3.34 1.33 -12.74
C GLN A 192 4.73 1.56 -13.32
N ASN A 193 5.26 0.60 -14.07
CA ASN A 193 6.63 0.62 -14.64
C ASN A 193 7.72 0.84 -13.59
N TYR A 194 7.45 0.47 -12.34
CA TYR A 194 8.32 0.72 -11.20
C TYR A 194 9.60 -0.12 -11.29
N ASN A 195 10.74 0.55 -11.27
CA ASN A 195 12.04 -0.08 -11.07
C ASN A 195 12.82 0.76 -10.06
N LYS A 196 12.84 0.29 -8.81
CA LYS A 196 13.51 0.95 -7.67
C LYS A 196 14.92 1.45 -8.03
N ASP A 197 15.69 0.62 -8.73
CA ASP A 197 17.07 0.92 -9.12
C ASP A 197 17.20 1.91 -10.29
N PHE A 198 16.11 2.14 -11.04
CA PHE A 198 16.04 3.09 -12.16
C PHE A 198 15.52 4.46 -11.74
N ASP A 199 14.71 4.49 -10.69
CA ASP A 199 13.93 5.64 -10.30
C ASP A 199 14.43 6.33 -9.00
N ASP A 200 15.37 5.72 -8.25
CA ASP A 200 16.03 6.34 -7.08
C ASP A 200 16.97 7.48 -7.52
N GLU A 201 16.51 8.71 -7.27
CA GLU A 201 17.28 9.93 -7.50
C GLU A 201 17.83 10.48 -6.20
N ALA A 202 18.87 11.30 -6.32
CA ALA A 202 19.41 11.99 -5.17
C ALA A 202 18.41 13.02 -4.62
N ILE A 203 18.18 12.97 -3.31
CA ILE A 203 17.43 13.99 -2.57
C ILE A 203 18.41 15.00 -2.02
N VAL A 204 18.07 16.28 -2.16
CA VAL A 204 18.86 17.40 -1.63
C VAL A 204 18.01 18.17 -0.63
N THR A 205 18.63 18.57 0.47
CA THR A 205 18.06 19.51 1.44
C THR A 205 19.09 20.58 1.74
N GLU A 206 18.61 21.79 1.97
CA GLU A 206 19.43 22.97 2.15
C GLU A 206 19.12 23.65 3.48
N TRP A 207 20.13 24.28 4.05
CA TRP A 207 19.97 25.17 5.19
C TRP A 207 20.83 26.40 4.99
N ASP A 208 20.15 27.53 4.79
CA ASP A 208 20.74 28.85 4.89
C ASP A 208 20.28 29.51 6.18
N PHE A 209 21.23 29.84 7.03
CA PHE A 209 21.01 30.46 8.33
C PHE A 209 21.17 31.99 8.27
N ARG A 210 21.48 32.53 7.09
CA ARG A 210 21.64 33.95 6.82
C ARG A 210 20.29 34.58 6.47
N THR A 211 20.05 35.78 6.97
CA THR A 211 18.87 36.59 6.70
C THR A 211 19.27 37.84 5.93
N PRO A 212 18.60 38.16 4.80
CA PRO A 212 18.78 39.43 4.12
C PRO A 212 18.39 40.61 5.02
N GLN A 213 19.30 41.55 5.18
CA GLN A 213 19.05 42.82 5.85
C GLN A 213 18.48 43.86 4.87
N THR A 214 17.89 44.92 5.42
CA THR A 214 17.31 46.03 4.65
C THR A 214 18.31 46.78 3.79
N ASP A 215 19.61 46.73 4.12
CA ASP A 215 20.71 47.33 3.34
C ASP A 215 21.23 46.40 2.22
N GLY A 216 20.59 45.25 2.02
CA GLY A 216 20.95 44.26 1.00
C GLY A 216 22.07 43.31 1.40
N LYS A 217 22.66 43.43 2.60
CA LYS A 217 23.66 42.50 3.13
C LYS A 217 23.01 41.30 3.80
N LEU A 218 23.82 40.29 4.12
CA LEU A 218 23.43 39.14 4.93
C LEU A 218 23.89 39.35 6.38
N ASP A 219 23.05 38.98 7.34
CA ASP A 219 23.29 39.18 8.78
C ASP A 219 24.39 38.31 9.39
N ARG A 220 24.85 37.29 8.68
CA ARG A 220 25.82 36.31 9.16
C ARG A 220 26.82 35.93 8.08
N VAL A 221 27.96 35.41 8.51
CA VAL A 221 29.07 35.03 7.64
C VAL A 221 28.89 33.62 7.11
N LEU A 222 29.14 33.44 5.82
CA LEU A 222 29.10 32.15 5.16
C LEU A 222 30.14 31.17 5.71
N GLY A 223 29.75 29.89 5.84
CA GLY A 223 30.64 28.76 6.16
C GLY A 223 30.76 28.46 7.65
N GLU A 224 29.95 29.09 8.49
CA GLU A 224 29.88 28.81 9.94
C GLU A 224 29.01 27.59 10.26
N GLU A 225 28.23 27.10 9.30
CA GLU A 225 27.35 25.94 9.46
C GLU A 225 27.40 24.98 8.27
N VAL A 226 26.82 23.80 8.47
CA VAL A 226 26.57 22.79 7.43
C VAL A 226 25.38 23.26 6.59
N ASN A 227 25.51 23.27 5.27
CA ASN A 227 24.55 23.95 4.38
C ASN A 227 23.77 22.99 3.49
N PHE A 228 24.37 21.87 3.11
CA PHE A 228 23.79 20.94 2.15
C PHE A 228 23.73 19.54 2.73
N MET A 229 22.63 18.86 2.47
CA MET A 229 22.51 17.41 2.56
C MET A 229 22.18 16.87 1.18
N VAL A 230 22.84 15.77 0.83
CA VAL A 230 22.52 14.97 -0.35
C VAL A 230 22.46 13.50 0.04
N LYS A 231 21.36 12.83 -0.30
CA LYS A 231 21.11 11.41 0.00
C LYS A 231 20.80 10.67 -1.30
N LYS A 232 21.39 9.48 -1.47
CA LYS A 232 21.01 8.53 -2.52
C LYS A 232 21.17 7.10 -1.99
N GLY A 233 20.14 6.26 -2.19
CA GLY A 233 20.07 4.97 -1.52
C GLY A 233 20.29 5.11 0.00
N PRO A 234 21.14 4.27 0.63
CA PRO A 234 21.42 4.35 2.05
C PRO A 234 22.48 5.42 2.40
N TRP A 235 23.13 6.04 1.42
CA TRP A 235 24.24 6.97 1.70
C TRP A 235 23.75 8.41 1.80
N LYS A 236 24.16 9.09 2.87
CA LYS A 236 23.84 10.50 3.14
C LYS A 236 25.11 11.30 3.42
N LEU A 237 25.35 12.35 2.64
CA LEU A 237 26.42 13.31 2.82
C LEU A 237 25.83 14.63 3.29
N MET A 238 26.38 15.18 4.36
CA MET A 238 26.12 16.52 4.84
C MET A 238 27.41 17.32 4.75
N MET A 239 27.35 18.53 4.21
CA MET A 239 28.54 19.34 4.04
C MET A 239 28.30 20.82 4.21
N THR A 240 29.36 21.49 4.63
CA THR A 240 29.40 22.96 4.68
C THR A 240 29.50 23.52 3.26
N LYS A 241 29.21 24.81 3.08
CA LYS A 241 29.48 25.48 1.79
C LYS A 241 30.97 25.75 1.58
N LYS A 242 31.63 26.42 2.53
CA LYS A 242 33.06 26.81 2.41
C LYS A 242 34.04 25.70 2.75
N ALA A 243 35.06 25.54 1.90
CA ALA A 243 36.18 24.62 2.14
C ALA A 243 36.95 24.88 3.44
N THR A 244 36.98 26.14 3.86
CA THR A 244 37.67 26.64 5.05
C THR A 244 36.82 26.62 6.31
N SER A 245 35.60 26.07 6.25
CA SER A 245 34.73 25.94 7.42
C SER A 245 35.43 25.16 8.53
N SER A 246 35.20 25.59 9.77
CA SER A 246 35.64 24.86 10.96
C SER A 246 34.72 23.69 11.32
N LYS A 247 33.58 23.53 10.64
CA LYS A 247 32.68 22.38 10.83
C LYS A 247 33.09 21.23 9.88
N ASN A 248 32.98 20.00 10.38
CA ASN A 248 33.30 18.80 9.61
C ASN A 248 32.17 18.47 8.63
N ASP A 249 32.56 17.96 7.46
CA ASP A 249 31.64 17.23 6.59
C ASP A 249 31.31 15.88 7.23
N MET A 250 30.11 15.36 6.96
CA MET A 250 29.63 14.12 7.54
C MET A 250 29.10 13.18 6.46
N LEU A 251 29.53 11.91 6.51
CA LEU A 251 29.02 10.85 5.64
C LEU A 251 28.50 9.71 6.52
N TYR A 252 27.28 9.26 6.26
CA TYR A 252 26.65 8.13 6.94
C TYR A 252 26.09 7.12 5.93
N ASN A 253 25.98 5.87 6.37
CA ASN A 253 25.27 4.81 5.68
C ASN A 253 24.10 4.37 6.56
N LEU A 254 22.89 4.78 6.22
CA LEU A 254 21.67 4.61 6.99
C LEU A 254 21.18 3.16 7.08
N GLU A 255 21.68 2.26 6.24
CA GLU A 255 21.34 0.83 6.35
C GLU A 255 22.15 0.16 7.47
N SER A 256 23.44 0.47 7.57
CA SER A 256 24.32 -0.06 8.61
C SER A 256 24.35 0.78 9.89
N ASP A 257 23.99 2.07 9.79
CA ASP A 257 24.04 3.09 10.83
C ASP A 257 22.79 3.98 10.74
N PRO A 258 21.59 3.43 11.05
CA PRO A 258 20.31 4.13 10.89
C PRO A 258 20.15 5.34 11.84
N TYR A 259 20.96 5.39 12.91
CA TYR A 259 20.96 6.49 13.89
C TYR A 259 22.13 7.46 13.69
N GLU A 260 22.85 7.34 12.58
CA GLU A 260 23.87 8.30 12.13
C GLU A 260 24.93 8.62 13.19
N MET A 261 25.41 7.56 13.84
CA MET A 261 26.32 7.66 14.98
C MET A 261 27.78 7.67 14.55
N TYR A 262 28.09 7.19 13.33
CA TYR A 262 29.45 7.01 12.83
C TYR A 262 29.72 7.84 11.56
N ASN A 263 30.35 9.00 11.74
CA ASN A 263 30.79 9.83 10.62
C ASN A 263 32.02 9.20 9.92
N TYR A 264 31.83 8.69 8.70
CA TYR A 264 32.90 8.10 7.88
C TYR A 264 33.99 9.09 7.39
N ILE A 265 33.80 10.41 7.55
CA ILE A 265 34.79 11.44 7.18
C ILE A 265 35.66 11.86 8.37
N GLY A 266 35.04 12.22 9.51
CA GLY A 266 35.72 12.63 10.76
C GLY A 266 36.59 13.90 10.69
N THR A 267 37.22 14.28 11.81
CA THR A 267 38.09 15.48 12.00
C THR A 267 39.38 15.50 11.16
N ASN A 268 39.77 14.37 10.57
CA ASN A 268 40.97 14.28 9.74
C ASN A 268 40.70 14.57 8.25
N GLY A 269 39.46 14.89 7.89
CA GLY A 269 39.02 15.03 6.50
C GLY A 269 39.04 13.70 5.75
N MET A 270 38.57 13.73 4.51
CA MET A 270 38.57 12.58 3.61
C MET A 270 40.01 12.05 3.41
N LYS A 271 40.36 10.91 4.01
CA LYS A 271 41.67 10.26 3.78
C LYS A 271 41.70 9.46 2.48
N ALA A 272 42.36 9.99 1.44
CA ALA A 272 42.91 9.37 0.21
C ALA A 272 42.56 7.92 -0.21
N ALA A 273 42.56 6.98 0.74
CA ALA A 273 42.65 5.55 0.57
C ALA A 273 41.40 4.76 1.00
N ASP A 274 40.35 5.41 1.52
CA ASP A 274 39.14 4.73 2.01
C ASP A 274 38.03 4.67 0.94
N ALA A 275 37.32 3.55 0.84
CA ALA A 275 36.17 3.35 -0.06
C ALA A 275 35.07 4.42 0.17
N SER A 276 34.96 4.90 1.41
CA SER A 276 34.06 5.98 1.83
C SER A 276 34.26 7.31 1.07
N ILE A 277 35.45 7.56 0.52
CA ILE A 277 35.70 8.76 -0.31
C ILE A 277 35.00 8.67 -1.66
N GLY A 278 34.98 7.49 -2.27
CA GLY A 278 34.29 7.29 -3.55
C GLY A 278 32.82 7.67 -3.44
N LYS A 279 32.18 7.24 -2.33
CA LYS A 279 30.80 7.57 -1.98
C LYS A 279 30.57 9.07 -1.79
N ALA A 280 31.40 9.72 -0.98
CA ALA A 280 31.22 11.14 -0.72
C ALA A 280 31.46 12.01 -1.98
N GLU A 281 32.43 11.66 -2.82
CA GLU A 281 32.66 12.37 -4.08
C GLU A 281 31.53 12.13 -5.10
N HIS A 282 30.96 10.92 -5.15
CA HIS A 282 29.75 10.65 -5.96
C HIS A 282 28.58 11.55 -5.51
N LEU A 283 28.31 11.60 -4.21
CA LEU A 283 27.26 12.45 -3.65
C LEU A 283 27.49 13.95 -3.93
N LYS A 284 28.75 14.44 -3.87
CA LYS A 284 29.09 15.82 -4.30
C LYS A 284 28.79 16.07 -5.79
N CYS A 285 29.07 15.10 -6.67
CA CYS A 285 28.72 15.22 -8.09
C CYS A 285 27.20 15.33 -8.27
N LEU A 286 26.42 14.52 -7.56
CA LEU A 286 24.95 14.58 -7.60
C LEU A 286 24.44 15.94 -7.08
N LEU A 287 25.01 16.47 -6.00
CA LEU A 287 24.70 17.80 -5.49
C LEU A 287 25.00 18.88 -6.54
N MET A 288 26.17 18.83 -7.18
CA MET A 288 26.53 19.79 -8.23
C MET A 288 25.59 19.74 -9.43
N GLU A 289 25.21 18.55 -9.87
CA GLU A 289 24.26 18.37 -10.98
C GLU A 289 22.89 18.94 -10.61
N TRP A 290 22.43 18.68 -9.40
CA TRP A 290 21.22 19.27 -8.87
C TRP A 290 21.31 20.80 -8.83
N MET A 291 22.41 21.37 -8.30
CA MET A 291 22.64 22.83 -8.27
C MET A 291 22.63 23.42 -9.67
N GLN A 292 23.29 22.78 -10.64
CA GLN A 292 23.33 23.26 -12.03
C GLN A 292 21.96 23.24 -12.70
N ARG A 293 21.10 22.27 -12.38
CA ARG A 293 19.72 22.24 -12.87
C ARG A 293 18.90 23.38 -12.26
N MET A 294 19.04 23.61 -10.96
CA MET A 294 18.30 24.65 -10.23
C MET A 294 18.78 26.07 -10.53
N ASP A 295 20.05 26.24 -10.91
CA ASP A 295 20.65 27.52 -11.32
C ASP A 295 20.44 27.82 -12.82
N GLY A 296 19.68 26.98 -13.53
CA GLY A 296 19.36 27.13 -14.95
C GLY A 296 18.12 27.99 -15.21
N GLY A 297 18.06 28.65 -16.37
CA GLY A 297 16.89 29.43 -16.80
C GLY A 297 16.81 30.84 -16.18
N THR A 298 15.67 31.21 -15.59
CA THR A 298 15.47 32.50 -14.88
C THR A 298 15.88 32.45 -13.42
N ASN A 299 16.04 31.26 -12.85
CA ASN A 299 16.53 31.07 -11.49
C ASN A 299 18.05 31.18 -11.48
N LYS A 300 18.59 32.04 -10.61
CA LYS A 300 20.03 32.19 -10.40
C LYS A 300 20.40 31.92 -8.96
N TYR A 301 19.80 30.92 -8.32
CA TYR A 301 19.92 30.75 -6.88
C TYR A 301 21.37 30.55 -6.41
N PHE A 302 22.17 29.75 -7.13
CA PHE A 302 23.57 29.45 -6.80
C PHE A 302 24.56 30.41 -7.46
N SER A 303 24.14 31.16 -8.47
CA SER A 303 24.95 32.18 -9.16
C SER A 303 24.54 33.62 -8.84
N ASP A 304 23.54 33.83 -7.98
CA ASP A 304 23.04 35.17 -7.67
C ASP A 304 24.16 35.97 -7.02
N LYS A 305 24.41 37.15 -7.55
CA LYS A 305 25.36 38.07 -6.94
C LYS A 305 24.93 38.41 -5.52
N LYS A 306 23.64 38.59 -5.23
CA LYS A 306 23.18 38.92 -3.87
C LYS A 306 23.61 37.87 -2.83
N TRP A 307 23.55 36.58 -3.20
CA TRP A 307 23.84 35.47 -2.30
C TRP A 307 25.32 35.07 -2.30
N ASN A 308 26.11 35.52 -3.28
CA ASN A 308 27.50 35.10 -3.50
C ASN A 308 28.55 36.23 -3.49
N ASP A 309 28.15 37.51 -3.50
CA ASP A 309 29.10 38.62 -3.56
C ASP A 309 29.98 38.65 -2.31
N GLY A 310 31.29 38.67 -2.49
CA GLY A 310 32.27 38.58 -1.40
C GLY A 310 32.43 37.20 -0.75
N GLU A 311 31.78 36.15 -1.27
CA GLU A 311 31.74 34.81 -0.65
C GLU A 311 32.76 33.79 -1.19
N GLY A 312 33.72 34.23 -2.00
CA GLY A 312 34.68 33.34 -2.66
C GLY A 312 34.24 32.96 -4.07
N LEU A 313 34.25 31.67 -4.40
CA LEU A 313 33.92 31.19 -5.75
C LEU A 313 32.40 31.05 -6.01
N GLY A 314 31.56 31.38 -5.02
CA GLY A 314 30.12 31.07 -4.98
C GLY A 314 29.84 29.59 -4.70
N ASP A 315 28.60 29.21 -4.35
CA ASP A 315 28.23 27.84 -3.90
C ASP A 315 28.81 26.75 -4.80
N LEU A 316 28.46 26.79 -6.09
CA LEU A 316 28.91 25.80 -7.06
C LEU A 316 30.43 25.79 -7.23
N GLY A 317 31.07 26.96 -7.13
CA GLY A 317 32.53 27.10 -7.22
C GLY A 317 33.26 26.54 -6.00
N GLU A 318 32.72 26.78 -4.81
CA GLU A 318 33.23 26.25 -3.53
C GLU A 318 33.14 24.72 -3.50
N ILE A 319 31.97 24.15 -3.83
CA ILE A 319 31.81 22.70 -3.92
C ILE A 319 32.80 22.11 -4.93
N LYS A 320 32.98 22.73 -6.10
CA LYS A 320 33.99 22.31 -7.10
C LYS A 320 35.40 22.29 -6.54
N ALA A 321 35.80 23.30 -5.76
CA ALA A 321 37.15 23.44 -5.20
C ALA A 321 37.46 22.45 -4.08
N ARG A 322 36.44 21.99 -3.36
CA ARG A 322 36.54 21.05 -2.21
C ARG A 322 36.68 19.59 -2.58
N ARG A 323 36.44 19.26 -3.84
CA ARG A 323 36.54 17.87 -4.28
C ARG A 323 37.99 17.43 -4.26
N GLN A 324 38.27 16.31 -3.60
CA GLN A 324 39.63 15.85 -3.37
C GLN A 324 40.20 14.98 -4.51
N TRP A 325 39.85 15.31 -5.76
CA TRP A 325 40.30 14.57 -6.95
C TRP A 325 41.83 14.45 -7.07
N LYS A 326 42.61 15.26 -6.33
CA LYS A 326 44.06 15.43 -6.46
C LYS A 326 44.92 14.14 -6.42
N SER A 327 44.36 12.97 -6.10
CA SER A 327 45.08 11.69 -6.09
C SER A 327 44.50 10.58 -6.98
N LEU A 328 43.36 10.78 -7.64
CA LEU A 328 42.52 9.69 -8.17
C LEU A 328 41.92 10.06 -9.53
N ASN A 329 41.80 9.10 -10.43
CA ASN A 329 42.16 9.35 -11.82
C ASN A 329 41.06 8.82 -12.79
N ILE A 330 40.25 7.84 -12.34
CA ILE A 330 38.94 7.38 -12.88
C ILE A 330 38.12 6.85 -11.70
N TRP A 331 36.81 7.11 -11.65
CA TRP A 331 35.96 6.73 -10.51
C TRP A 331 34.69 6.04 -10.99
N VAL A 332 34.39 4.88 -10.41
CA VAL A 332 33.26 4.04 -10.82
C VAL A 332 32.28 4.04 -9.69
N SER A 333 31.25 4.88 -9.84
CA SER A 333 29.96 4.99 -9.15
C SER A 333 29.84 4.83 -7.64
N ASP A 334 30.83 4.31 -6.94
CA ASP A 334 30.89 4.05 -5.50
C ASP A 334 32.32 3.68 -5.04
N THR A 335 33.21 3.35 -5.99
CA THR A 335 34.59 2.95 -5.77
C THR A 335 35.56 3.96 -6.39
N ALA A 336 36.47 4.45 -5.57
CA ALA A 336 37.54 5.36 -5.95
C ALA A 336 38.75 4.64 -6.55
N VAL A 337 39.25 5.05 -7.74
CA VAL A 337 40.42 4.38 -8.34
C VAL A 337 41.47 5.34 -8.95
N LYS A 338 42.74 5.01 -8.73
CA LYS A 338 43.90 5.71 -9.33
C LYS A 338 44.23 5.13 -10.71
N MET A 339 44.68 5.95 -11.67
CA MET A 339 45.09 5.48 -12.99
C MET A 339 46.38 4.67 -12.81
N GLY A 340 46.38 3.43 -13.28
CA GLY A 340 47.58 2.59 -13.33
C GLY A 340 47.38 1.15 -12.88
N ALA A 341 46.35 0.88 -12.06
CA ALA A 341 46.00 -0.48 -11.64
C ALA A 341 44.78 -1.01 -12.42
N PRO A 342 44.74 -2.30 -12.81
CA PRO A 342 43.49 -2.94 -13.21
C PRO A 342 42.52 -2.89 -12.03
N VAL A 343 41.28 -2.50 -12.30
CA VAL A 343 40.24 -2.38 -11.27
C VAL A 343 39.37 -3.62 -11.36
N SER A 344 39.25 -4.36 -10.25
CA SER A 344 38.11 -5.26 -10.04
C SER A 344 37.13 -4.51 -9.15
N VAL A 345 35.99 -4.10 -9.69
CA VAL A 345 34.90 -3.57 -8.88
C VAL A 345 34.11 -4.78 -8.39
N SER A 346 34.41 -5.23 -7.17
CA SER A 346 33.60 -6.20 -6.44
C SER A 346 32.56 -5.44 -5.63
N GLY A 347 31.32 -5.49 -6.10
CA GLY A 347 30.17 -4.88 -5.45
C GLY A 347 28.92 -5.25 -6.24
N GLN A 348 27.77 -5.38 -5.58
CA GLN A 348 26.51 -5.51 -6.30
C GLN A 348 26.32 -4.22 -7.10
N LEU A 349 26.56 -4.27 -8.41
CA LEU A 349 26.15 -3.19 -9.31
C LEU A 349 24.62 -3.20 -9.27
N THR A 350 24.06 -2.30 -8.46
CA THR A 350 22.62 -2.04 -8.48
C THR A 350 22.29 -1.52 -9.88
N ARG A 351 21.10 -1.83 -10.41
CA ARG A 351 20.87 -1.92 -11.87
C ARG A 351 21.09 -0.60 -12.66
N ASN A 352 21.39 0.56 -12.04
CA ASN A 352 21.97 1.75 -12.70
C ASN A 352 23.08 2.44 -11.90
N GLU A 353 24.27 2.48 -12.49
CA GLU A 353 25.44 3.10 -11.90
C GLU A 353 26.01 4.20 -12.81
N TYR A 354 26.44 5.32 -12.23
CA TYR A 354 27.12 6.38 -13.00
C TYR A 354 28.63 6.31 -12.80
N ILE A 355 29.37 6.15 -13.89
CA ILE A 355 30.83 6.24 -13.89
C ILE A 355 31.22 7.69 -14.12
N TYR A 356 32.00 8.24 -13.19
CA TYR A 356 32.49 9.61 -13.25
C TYR A 356 33.94 9.63 -13.71
N LEU A 357 34.16 10.21 -14.88
CA LEU A 357 35.47 10.40 -15.49
C LEU A 357 35.93 11.83 -15.23
N GLY A 358 36.95 12.02 -14.40
CA GLY A 358 37.52 13.32 -14.04
C GLY A 358 38.99 13.44 -14.40
N ARG A 359 39.51 14.68 -14.49
CA ARG A 359 40.95 14.95 -14.62
C ARG A 359 41.44 15.90 -13.53
N THR A 360 42.62 15.59 -12.98
CA THR A 360 43.07 16.09 -11.67
C THR A 360 44.39 16.86 -11.74
N THR A 361 45.17 16.66 -12.81
CA THR A 361 46.35 17.45 -13.15
C THR A 361 46.05 18.45 -14.26
N SER A 362 46.91 19.47 -14.41
CA SER A 362 46.87 20.38 -15.56
C SER A 362 46.89 19.62 -16.90
N GLY A 363 46.24 20.20 -17.92
CA GLY A 363 46.07 19.61 -19.25
C GLY A 363 44.68 19.02 -19.51
N THR A 364 44.57 18.28 -20.61
CA THR A 364 43.32 17.77 -21.18
C THR A 364 43.31 16.23 -21.26
N LEU A 365 42.19 15.60 -20.93
CA LEU A 365 41.92 14.18 -21.17
C LEU A 365 40.80 14.06 -22.20
N THR A 366 41.09 13.59 -23.40
CA THR A 366 40.03 13.33 -24.39
C THR A 366 39.59 11.90 -24.25
N VAL A 367 38.31 11.69 -23.90
CA VAL A 367 37.69 10.36 -23.91
C VAL A 367 36.99 10.19 -25.24
N SER A 368 37.51 9.28 -26.07
CA SER A 368 37.03 9.08 -27.44
C SER A 368 35.90 8.06 -27.53
N ASN A 369 35.95 7.03 -26.67
CA ASN A 369 34.94 5.97 -26.65
C ASN A 369 34.87 5.26 -25.30
N ILE A 370 33.70 4.72 -24.97
CA ILE A 370 33.51 3.82 -23.84
C ILE A 370 32.64 2.67 -24.30
N SER A 371 33.05 1.45 -24.01
CA SER A 371 32.37 0.22 -24.43
C SER A 371 32.36 -0.81 -23.31
N VAL A 372 31.39 -1.72 -23.29
CA VAL A 372 31.45 -2.94 -22.48
C VAL A 372 31.97 -4.07 -23.36
N GLN A 373 32.90 -4.87 -22.82
CA GLN A 373 33.53 -6.01 -23.48
C GLN A 373 33.56 -7.22 -22.53
N GLY A 374 33.82 -8.40 -23.09
CA GLY A 374 33.88 -9.66 -22.34
C GLY A 374 32.62 -10.53 -22.47
N ALA A 375 32.66 -11.74 -21.92
CA ALA A 375 31.64 -12.77 -22.14
C ALA A 375 30.22 -12.36 -21.70
N ASN A 376 30.12 -11.49 -20.68
CA ASN A 376 28.87 -11.01 -20.11
C ASN A 376 28.54 -9.56 -20.49
N ALA A 377 29.18 -9.01 -21.53
CA ALA A 377 28.98 -7.62 -21.94
C ALA A 377 27.52 -7.28 -22.31
N SER A 378 26.76 -8.25 -22.83
CA SER A 378 25.34 -8.07 -23.19
C SER A 378 24.42 -7.78 -21.99
N LEU A 379 24.86 -8.10 -20.77
CA LEU A 379 24.14 -7.79 -19.54
C LEU A 379 24.29 -6.31 -19.13
N PHE A 380 25.15 -5.54 -19.81
CA PHE A 380 25.42 -4.16 -19.47
C PHE A 380 25.16 -3.25 -20.65
N GLN A 381 24.56 -2.09 -20.38
CA GLN A 381 24.32 -1.06 -21.38
C GLN A 381 24.98 0.23 -20.95
N ILE A 382 25.77 0.84 -21.85
CA ILE A 382 26.27 2.20 -21.68
C ILE A 382 25.28 3.17 -22.31
N SER A 383 24.94 4.23 -21.59
CA SER A 383 24.16 5.36 -22.08
C SER A 383 24.67 6.67 -21.48
N GLU A 384 24.13 7.81 -21.95
CA GLU A 384 24.49 9.16 -21.48
C GLU A 384 26.00 9.51 -21.61
N PHE A 385 26.74 8.81 -22.48
CA PHE A 385 28.11 9.17 -22.80
C PHE A 385 28.17 10.06 -24.04
N THR A 386 28.84 11.20 -23.90
CA THR A 386 29.27 12.03 -25.02
C THR A 386 30.79 12.11 -25.02
N SER A 387 31.41 11.77 -26.14
CA SER A 387 32.86 11.91 -26.32
C SER A 387 33.32 13.36 -26.09
N GLY A 388 34.60 13.53 -25.80
CA GLY A 388 35.20 14.86 -25.74
C GLY A 388 36.20 15.04 -24.60
N THR A 389 36.59 16.30 -24.43
CA THR A 389 37.70 16.70 -23.59
C THR A 389 37.25 17.01 -22.17
N ILE A 390 37.93 16.42 -21.19
CA ILE A 390 37.82 16.71 -19.77
C ILE A 390 39.02 17.56 -19.38
N THR A 391 38.76 18.79 -18.94
CA THR A 391 39.77 19.72 -18.43
C THR A 391 39.92 19.58 -16.91
N SER A 392 41.00 20.13 -16.36
CA SER A 392 41.27 20.14 -14.92
C SER A 392 40.05 20.64 -14.12
N GLY A 393 39.61 19.85 -13.14
CA GLY A 393 38.47 20.19 -12.28
C GLY A 393 37.10 19.95 -12.91
N ASN A 394 37.01 19.39 -14.12
CA ASN A 394 35.76 18.97 -14.74
C ASN A 394 35.63 17.44 -14.79
N TYR A 395 34.42 16.98 -15.04
CA TYR A 395 34.11 15.57 -15.21
C TYR A 395 33.11 15.34 -16.33
N LYS A 396 33.07 14.11 -16.83
CA LYS A 396 31.97 13.55 -17.61
C LYS A 396 31.44 12.34 -16.86
N ARG A 397 30.13 12.14 -16.88
CA ARG A 397 29.52 10.91 -16.36
C ARG A 397 29.10 10.00 -17.49
N VAL A 398 28.95 8.72 -17.18
CA VAL A 398 28.53 7.68 -18.10
C VAL A 398 27.57 6.80 -17.34
N LYS A 399 26.36 6.62 -17.86
CA LYS A 399 25.41 5.71 -17.25
C LYS A 399 25.73 4.28 -17.68
N VAL A 400 25.86 3.38 -16.71
CA VAL A 400 26.03 1.95 -16.91
C VAL A 400 24.82 1.27 -16.28
N THR A 401 23.99 0.68 -17.12
CA THR A 401 22.83 -0.08 -16.68
C THR A 401 23.19 -1.55 -16.68
N TYR A 402 23.01 -2.22 -15.54
CA TYR A 402 23.14 -3.67 -15.43
C TYR A 402 21.76 -4.31 -15.53
N ARG A 403 21.59 -5.22 -16.48
CA ARG A 403 20.39 -6.02 -16.72
C ARG A 403 20.67 -7.46 -16.28
N PRO A 404 20.47 -7.80 -15.00
CA PRO A 404 20.73 -9.15 -14.55
C PRO A 404 19.79 -10.16 -15.23
N PRO A 405 20.27 -11.41 -15.41
CA PRO A 405 19.43 -12.51 -15.84
C PRO A 405 18.36 -12.85 -14.78
N SER A 406 17.28 -13.51 -15.20
CA SER A 406 16.17 -13.91 -14.34
C SER A 406 16.53 -14.96 -13.27
N ALA A 407 17.66 -15.65 -13.43
CA ALA A 407 18.19 -16.60 -12.47
C ALA A 407 19.44 -16.05 -11.79
N SER A 408 19.65 -16.38 -10.51
CA SER A 408 20.84 -15.98 -9.78
C SER A 408 22.09 -16.55 -10.46
N GLN A 409 22.95 -15.68 -10.97
CA GLN A 409 24.20 -15.99 -11.64
C GLN A 409 25.30 -15.05 -11.14
N THR A 410 26.45 -15.63 -10.80
CA THR A 410 27.67 -14.83 -10.60
C THR A 410 28.17 -14.36 -11.96
N VAL A 411 28.16 -13.05 -12.19
CA VAL A 411 28.66 -12.43 -13.41
C VAL A 411 30.13 -12.07 -13.22
N THR A 412 30.99 -12.81 -13.90
CA THR A 412 32.42 -12.52 -14.05
C THR A 412 32.73 -12.13 -15.50
N ASP A 413 33.85 -11.44 -15.75
CA ASP A 413 34.32 -11.13 -17.11
C ASP A 413 33.41 -10.19 -17.95
N ALA A 414 32.75 -9.23 -17.30
CA ALA A 414 32.28 -8.03 -17.98
C ALA A 414 33.27 -6.89 -17.71
N ARG A 415 33.64 -6.11 -18.73
CA ARG A 415 34.69 -5.09 -18.61
C ARG A 415 34.28 -3.80 -19.29
N ILE A 416 34.38 -2.68 -18.60
CA ILE A 416 34.20 -1.35 -19.22
C ILE A 416 35.55 -0.88 -19.70
N VAL A 417 35.64 -0.66 -21.01
CA VAL A 417 36.84 -0.20 -21.70
C VAL A 417 36.67 1.27 -22.07
N ILE A 418 37.54 2.10 -21.52
CA ILE A 418 37.57 3.57 -21.72
C ILE A 418 38.78 3.89 -22.60
N LYS A 419 38.52 4.41 -23.80
CA LYS A 419 39.55 4.89 -24.73
C LYS A 419 39.86 6.36 -24.47
N HIS A 420 41.13 6.71 -24.30
CA HIS A 420 41.52 8.07 -23.94
C HIS A 420 42.87 8.54 -24.51
N SER A 421 43.10 9.85 -24.54
CA SER A 421 44.33 10.45 -25.09
C SER A 421 45.60 10.27 -24.25
N ALA A 422 45.52 9.78 -23.01
CA ALA A 422 46.64 9.70 -22.07
C ALA A 422 47.46 8.38 -22.12
N GLY A 423 47.24 7.52 -23.12
CA GLY A 423 47.95 6.23 -23.25
C GLY A 423 47.01 5.07 -23.58
N SER A 424 47.36 3.86 -23.12
CA SER A 424 46.59 2.63 -23.36
C SER A 424 45.18 2.69 -22.77
N ASP A 425 44.23 1.98 -23.41
CA ASP A 425 42.85 1.82 -22.94
C ASP A 425 42.80 1.42 -21.46
N LYS A 426 41.83 1.98 -20.73
CA LYS A 426 41.57 1.64 -19.33
C LYS A 426 40.45 0.63 -19.25
N VAL A 427 40.65 -0.40 -18.44
CA VAL A 427 39.72 -1.51 -18.28
C VAL A 427 39.27 -1.59 -16.84
N ILE A 428 37.97 -1.42 -16.61
CA ILE A 428 37.31 -1.65 -15.33
C ILE A 428 36.66 -3.03 -15.42
N THR A 429 37.11 -3.98 -14.61
CA THR A 429 36.49 -5.29 -14.51
C THR A 429 35.28 -5.19 -13.59
N LEU A 430 34.12 -5.57 -14.12
CA LEU A 430 32.87 -5.68 -13.40
C LEU A 430 32.74 -7.11 -12.89
N SER A 431 32.57 -7.25 -11.58
CA SER A 431 32.14 -8.50 -10.96
C SER A 431 30.86 -8.22 -10.20
N ALA A 432 29.78 -8.92 -10.56
CA ALA A 432 28.50 -8.82 -9.87
C ALA A 432 28.10 -10.20 -9.38
N THR A 433 27.90 -10.34 -8.07
CA THR A 433 27.19 -11.48 -7.49
C THR A 433 25.73 -11.08 -7.47
N SER A 434 24.88 -11.68 -8.30
CA SER A 434 23.45 -11.45 -8.15
C SER A 434 23.01 -11.99 -6.78
N GLY A 435 22.75 -11.09 -5.83
CA GLY A 435 21.44 -11.18 -5.23
C GLY A 435 20.51 -10.69 -6.31
N GLY A 436 19.55 -11.49 -6.76
CA GLY A 436 18.38 -10.88 -7.40
C GLY A 436 17.80 -9.82 -6.45
N PRO A 437 16.86 -8.96 -6.89
CA PRO A 437 15.98 -8.32 -5.92
C PRO A 437 15.52 -9.40 -4.94
N ALA A 438 15.54 -9.10 -3.64
CA ALA A 438 15.06 -10.04 -2.63
C ALA A 438 13.73 -10.59 -3.13
N ASN A 439 13.60 -11.92 -3.25
CA ASN A 439 12.32 -12.54 -3.60
C ASN A 439 11.32 -12.01 -2.57
N LEU A 440 10.34 -11.22 -2.98
CA LEU A 440 9.35 -10.65 -2.10
C LEU A 440 8.20 -11.64 -1.96
N PRO A 441 7.59 -11.75 -0.76
CA PRO A 441 6.42 -12.59 -0.62
C PRO A 441 5.30 -12.06 -1.54
N PRO A 442 4.53 -12.96 -2.20
CA PRO A 442 3.30 -12.55 -2.86
C PRO A 442 2.34 -11.97 -1.82
N TYR A 443 1.46 -11.06 -2.22
CA TYR A 443 0.48 -10.42 -1.33
C TYR A 443 -0.93 -10.45 -1.92
N PHE A 444 -1.93 -10.35 -1.05
CA PHE A 444 -3.32 -10.16 -1.45
C PHE A 444 -3.60 -8.68 -1.66
N THR A 445 -4.31 -8.30 -2.71
CA THR A 445 -4.66 -6.90 -3.01
C THR A 445 -5.63 -6.30 -2.00
N GLU A 446 -6.33 -7.16 -1.25
CA GLU A 446 -7.35 -6.83 -0.25
C GLU A 446 -7.31 -7.92 0.86
N ASP A 447 -7.31 -7.54 2.13
CA ASP A 447 -7.50 -8.44 3.28
C ASP A 447 -8.31 -7.73 4.40
N PRO A 448 -9.50 -8.23 4.78
CA PRO A 448 -10.23 -9.34 4.17
C PRO A 448 -10.78 -8.99 2.79
N PHE A 449 -10.91 -9.98 1.91
CA PHE A 449 -11.60 -9.82 0.63
C PHE A 449 -12.87 -10.67 0.56
N SER A 450 -13.87 -10.17 -0.17
CA SER A 450 -15.15 -10.86 -0.35
C SER A 450 -15.24 -11.49 -1.73
N LYS A 451 -15.91 -12.63 -1.81
CA LYS A 451 -16.29 -13.30 -3.06
C LYS A 451 -17.82 -13.32 -3.20
N PRO A 452 -18.36 -13.58 -4.40
CA PRO A 452 -19.82 -13.64 -4.61
C PRO A 452 -20.51 -14.58 -3.63
N ASN A 453 -21.76 -14.32 -3.32
CA ASN A 453 -22.53 -15.16 -2.40
C ASN A 453 -22.63 -16.59 -2.94
N ALA A 454 -22.51 -17.56 -2.03
CA ALA A 454 -22.79 -18.96 -2.33
C ALA A 454 -24.25 -19.27 -1.96
N THR A 455 -24.85 -20.26 -2.61
CA THR A 455 -26.24 -20.69 -2.32
C THR A 455 -26.22 -22.13 -1.86
N THR A 456 -26.94 -22.45 -0.78
CA THR A 456 -26.99 -23.83 -0.25
C THR A 456 -27.43 -24.82 -1.33
N GLY A 457 -26.69 -25.92 -1.50
CA GLY A 457 -26.97 -26.96 -2.49
C GLY A 457 -26.55 -26.64 -3.93
N VAL A 458 -25.97 -25.47 -4.20
CA VAL A 458 -25.45 -25.08 -5.52
C VAL A 458 -23.92 -25.15 -5.51
N LEU A 459 -23.33 -25.74 -6.55
CA LEU A 459 -21.87 -25.78 -6.71
C LEU A 459 -21.32 -24.35 -6.80
N TYR A 460 -20.38 -24.04 -5.92
CA TYR A 460 -19.59 -22.82 -5.93
C TYR A 460 -18.25 -23.10 -6.59
N ASP A 461 -17.89 -22.36 -7.63
CA ASP A 461 -16.61 -22.49 -8.34
C ASP A 461 -16.13 -21.13 -8.84
N GLU A 462 -15.30 -20.48 -8.04
CA GLU A 462 -14.95 -19.07 -8.25
C GLU A 462 -13.43 -18.85 -8.21
N PRO A 463 -12.84 -18.16 -9.21
CA PRO A 463 -11.43 -17.78 -9.19
C PRO A 463 -11.18 -16.67 -8.16
N PHE A 464 -10.01 -16.70 -7.52
CA PHE A 464 -9.52 -15.61 -6.68
C PHE A 464 -8.02 -15.34 -6.89
N GLU A 465 -7.36 -16.02 -7.82
CA GLU A 465 -5.96 -15.78 -8.17
C GLU A 465 -5.67 -14.32 -8.54
N GLY A 466 -6.63 -13.65 -9.20
CA GLY A 466 -6.56 -12.23 -9.54
C GLY A 466 -6.62 -11.28 -8.34
N LYS A 467 -6.86 -11.79 -7.12
CA LYS A 467 -6.76 -11.04 -5.86
C LYS A 467 -5.36 -11.10 -5.25
N THR A 468 -4.39 -11.67 -5.95
CA THR A 468 -3.00 -11.76 -5.49
C THR A 468 -2.03 -11.24 -6.53
N ILE A 469 -0.99 -10.57 -6.02
CA ILE A 469 0.11 -10.06 -6.83
C ILE A 469 1.39 -10.68 -6.29
N ASP A 470 2.17 -11.22 -7.21
CA ASP A 470 3.57 -11.59 -6.99
C ASP A 470 4.38 -10.42 -7.60
N PRO A 471 5.13 -9.65 -6.78
CA PRO A 471 5.87 -8.47 -7.24
C PRO A 471 6.83 -8.76 -8.41
N GLU A 472 7.34 -9.98 -8.50
CA GLU A 472 8.29 -10.47 -9.50
C GLU A 472 7.60 -11.08 -10.72
N GLY A 473 6.28 -11.28 -10.67
CA GLY A 473 5.52 -11.97 -11.72
C GLY A 473 5.76 -13.48 -11.72
N GLY A 474 6.19 -14.04 -10.59
CA GLY A 474 6.44 -15.46 -10.39
C GLY A 474 5.20 -16.35 -10.45
N VAL A 475 5.45 -17.67 -10.50
CA VAL A 475 4.40 -18.69 -10.46
C VAL A 475 3.84 -18.75 -9.04
N LYS A 476 2.53 -18.50 -8.92
CA LYS A 476 1.80 -18.55 -7.64
C LYS A 476 1.11 -19.90 -7.48
N THR A 477 1.17 -20.43 -6.26
CA THR A 477 0.40 -21.59 -5.83
C THR A 477 -0.49 -21.23 -4.64
N PHE A 478 -1.69 -21.79 -4.61
CA PHE A 478 -2.70 -21.44 -3.61
C PHE A 478 -3.11 -22.64 -2.76
N SER A 479 -3.46 -22.37 -1.51
CA SER A 479 -3.98 -23.39 -0.60
C SER A 479 -4.94 -22.79 0.42
N LYS A 480 -5.78 -23.65 1.01
CA LYS A 480 -6.62 -23.29 2.16
C LYS A 480 -5.85 -23.62 3.45
N VAL A 481 -5.71 -22.63 4.32
CA VAL A 481 -5.10 -22.79 5.65
C VAL A 481 -6.16 -23.23 6.67
N SER A 482 -7.31 -22.57 6.70
CA SER A 482 -8.40 -22.87 7.64
C SER A 482 -9.77 -22.40 7.12
N GLY A 483 -10.85 -22.86 7.76
CA GLY A 483 -12.23 -22.47 7.46
C GLY A 483 -13.17 -23.66 7.19
N PRO A 484 -14.48 -23.39 7.02
CA PRO A 484 -15.54 -24.41 6.88
C PRO A 484 -15.24 -25.50 5.85
N VAL A 485 -15.60 -26.75 6.13
CA VAL A 485 -15.18 -27.92 5.34
C VAL A 485 -15.78 -27.94 3.93
N TRP A 486 -16.92 -27.29 3.72
CA TRP A 486 -17.66 -27.33 2.45
C TRP A 486 -16.89 -26.77 1.25
N LEU A 487 -15.82 -26.01 1.48
CA LEU A 487 -15.01 -25.37 0.45
C LEU A 487 -13.54 -25.80 0.49
N SER A 488 -13.00 -26.08 -0.69
CA SER A 488 -11.60 -26.41 -0.97
C SER A 488 -10.96 -25.34 -1.87
N VAL A 489 -9.63 -25.28 -1.90
CA VAL A 489 -8.86 -24.36 -2.74
C VAL A 489 -7.91 -25.15 -3.62
N THR A 490 -7.96 -24.92 -4.92
CA THR A 490 -7.04 -25.53 -5.89
C THR A 490 -5.71 -24.79 -5.92
N SER A 491 -4.64 -25.46 -6.37
CA SER A 491 -3.31 -24.84 -6.50
C SER A 491 -3.26 -23.67 -7.49
N GLY A 492 -4.24 -23.56 -8.39
CA GLY A 492 -4.38 -22.44 -9.33
C GLY A 492 -5.23 -21.27 -8.81
N GLY A 493 -5.67 -21.30 -7.55
CA GLY A 493 -6.39 -20.17 -6.94
C GLY A 493 -7.89 -20.15 -7.19
N ARG A 494 -8.52 -21.33 -7.35
CA ARG A 494 -9.99 -21.44 -7.41
C ARG A 494 -10.56 -21.97 -6.11
N ALA A 495 -11.64 -21.37 -5.65
CA ALA A 495 -12.40 -21.78 -4.47
C ALA A 495 -13.61 -22.63 -4.91
N GLN A 496 -13.65 -23.90 -4.50
CA GLN A 496 -14.62 -24.89 -4.99
C GLN A 496 -15.30 -25.66 -3.85
N GLY A 497 -16.62 -25.80 -3.92
CA GLY A 497 -17.39 -26.49 -2.89
C GLY A 497 -18.91 -26.36 -3.02
N THR A 498 -19.67 -27.13 -2.26
CA THR A 498 -21.13 -27.03 -2.21
C THR A 498 -21.57 -26.81 -0.75
N PRO A 499 -22.04 -25.62 -0.37
CA PRO A 499 -22.44 -25.34 1.01
C PRO A 499 -23.76 -26.05 1.37
N GLY A 500 -23.84 -26.55 2.60
CA GLY A 500 -25.04 -27.12 3.20
C GLY A 500 -25.85 -26.09 3.99
N SER A 501 -26.99 -26.54 4.53
CA SER A 501 -27.87 -25.68 5.35
C SER A 501 -27.21 -25.19 6.65
N VAL A 502 -26.21 -25.92 7.16
CA VAL A 502 -25.43 -25.54 8.35
C VAL A 502 -24.43 -24.42 8.08
N ASP A 503 -24.13 -24.17 6.80
CA ASP A 503 -23.16 -23.17 6.39
C ASP A 503 -23.81 -21.80 6.13
N VAL A 504 -25.13 -21.65 6.30
CA VAL A 504 -25.84 -20.38 6.04
C VAL A 504 -25.30 -19.26 6.93
N GLY A 505 -24.98 -18.12 6.31
CA GLY A 505 -24.36 -16.96 6.96
C GLY A 505 -22.98 -16.65 6.40
N THR A 506 -22.25 -15.75 7.07
CA THR A 506 -20.91 -15.34 6.65
C THR A 506 -19.89 -16.41 7.02
N ASN A 507 -19.24 -16.98 6.00
CA ASN A 507 -18.18 -17.97 6.15
C ASN A 507 -16.83 -17.30 5.88
N SER A 508 -15.85 -17.57 6.74
CA SER A 508 -14.48 -17.05 6.62
C SER A 508 -13.51 -18.20 6.36
N PHE A 509 -12.68 -18.06 5.34
CA PHE A 509 -11.63 -19.00 4.95
C PHE A 509 -10.29 -18.30 4.98
N MET A 510 -9.32 -18.84 5.71
CA MET A 510 -7.95 -18.36 5.61
C MET A 510 -7.30 -19.05 4.42
N VAL A 511 -6.87 -18.28 3.42
CA VAL A 511 -6.22 -18.76 2.21
C VAL A 511 -4.78 -18.28 2.16
N LYS A 512 -3.91 -19.09 1.55
CA LYS A 512 -2.47 -18.83 1.44
C LYS A 512 -2.07 -18.80 -0.03
N VAL A 513 -1.27 -17.82 -0.41
CA VAL A 513 -0.55 -17.76 -1.69
C VAL A 513 0.93 -17.95 -1.42
N THR A 514 1.60 -18.80 -2.20
CA THR A 514 3.04 -19.09 -2.11
C THR A 514 3.67 -18.95 -3.48
N ASP A 515 4.80 -18.25 -3.56
CA ASP A 515 5.57 -18.12 -4.81
C ASP A 515 6.48 -19.32 -5.05
N ASN A 516 7.26 -19.28 -6.13
CA ASN A 516 8.27 -20.28 -6.45
C ASN A 516 9.53 -20.21 -5.56
N GLY A 517 9.73 -19.13 -4.81
CA GLY A 517 10.77 -18.97 -3.79
C GLY A 517 10.39 -19.55 -2.42
N GLY A 518 9.15 -20.00 -2.26
CA GLY A 518 8.62 -20.56 -1.01
C GLY A 518 8.13 -19.52 0.00
N LEU A 519 8.15 -18.23 -0.36
CA LEU A 519 7.59 -17.17 0.46
C LEU A 519 6.09 -17.09 0.25
N SER A 520 5.38 -16.60 1.27
CA SER A 520 3.93 -16.69 1.28
C SER A 520 3.26 -15.60 2.09
N ALA A 521 2.04 -15.26 1.70
CA ALA A 521 1.11 -14.47 2.49
C ALA A 521 -0.21 -15.21 2.69
N THR A 522 -0.95 -14.79 3.71
CA THR A 522 -2.31 -15.26 4.00
C THR A 522 -3.29 -14.10 3.98
N ALA A 523 -4.53 -14.36 3.61
CA ALA A 523 -5.63 -13.41 3.76
C ALA A 523 -6.93 -14.14 4.13
N THR A 524 -7.89 -13.38 4.67
CA THR A 524 -9.22 -13.86 5.01
C THR A 524 -10.18 -13.66 3.84
N MET A 525 -10.58 -14.75 3.18
CA MET A 525 -11.63 -14.77 2.18
C MET A 525 -13.00 -14.93 2.84
N LYS A 526 -13.94 -14.02 2.55
CA LYS A 526 -15.32 -14.06 3.07
C LYS A 526 -16.30 -14.42 1.95
N ILE A 527 -17.17 -15.40 2.24
CA ILE A 527 -18.28 -15.80 1.37
C ILE A 527 -19.55 -15.82 2.22
N VAL A 528 -20.58 -15.09 1.81
CA VAL A 528 -21.90 -15.20 2.43
C VAL A 528 -22.64 -16.35 1.77
N VAL A 529 -23.00 -17.36 2.55
CA VAL A 529 -23.87 -18.44 2.11
C VAL A 529 -25.31 -18.01 2.39
N VAL A 530 -26.08 -17.84 1.33
CA VAL A 530 -27.53 -17.62 1.43
C VAL A 530 -28.26 -18.95 1.40
N ALA A 531 -29.30 -19.06 2.23
CA ALA A 531 -30.23 -20.17 2.10
C ALA A 531 -30.82 -20.14 0.69
N GLY A 532 -30.72 -21.25 -0.03
CA GLY A 532 -31.35 -21.40 -1.33
C GLY A 532 -32.85 -21.16 -1.19
N GLN A 533 -33.36 -20.13 -1.87
CA GLN A 533 -34.77 -20.06 -2.19
C GLN A 533 -35.07 -21.20 -3.15
N LEU A 534 -35.71 -22.25 -2.66
CA LEU A 534 -36.40 -23.17 -3.56
C LEU A 534 -37.47 -22.35 -4.28
N ALA A 535 -37.35 -22.23 -5.61
CA ALA A 535 -38.39 -21.62 -6.42
C ALA A 535 -39.72 -22.34 -6.15
N LEU A 536 -40.78 -21.57 -5.87
CA LEU A 536 -42.12 -22.12 -5.72
C LEU A 536 -42.43 -23.06 -6.91
N PRO A 537 -43.15 -24.17 -6.68
CA PRO A 537 -43.57 -25.07 -7.75
C PRO A 537 -44.11 -24.31 -8.96
N ALA A 538 -43.45 -24.48 -10.11
CA ALA A 538 -43.91 -23.85 -11.35
C ALA A 538 -45.27 -24.42 -11.75
N VAL A 539 -46.15 -23.58 -12.31
CA VAL A 539 -47.39 -24.04 -12.96
C VAL A 539 -47.03 -25.10 -14.01
N GLY A 540 -47.77 -26.20 -14.01
CA GLY A 540 -47.55 -27.36 -14.89
C GLY A 540 -46.67 -28.45 -14.30
N SER A 541 -45.91 -28.17 -13.23
CA SER A 541 -45.09 -29.19 -12.55
C SER A 541 -45.94 -30.21 -11.80
N ILE A 542 -45.45 -31.45 -11.73
CA ILE A 542 -45.98 -32.49 -10.83
C ILE A 542 -45.08 -32.51 -9.61
N ILE A 543 -45.66 -32.32 -8.43
CA ILE A 543 -44.93 -32.26 -7.17
C ILE A 543 -45.40 -33.33 -6.19
N THR A 544 -44.49 -33.74 -5.31
CA THR A 544 -44.83 -34.41 -4.05
C THR A 544 -44.75 -33.40 -2.90
N LEU A 545 -45.63 -33.54 -1.91
CA LEU A 545 -45.66 -32.72 -0.70
C LEU A 545 -45.36 -33.60 0.51
N LYS A 546 -44.52 -33.12 1.42
CA LYS A 546 -44.12 -33.85 2.63
C LYS A 546 -44.20 -32.93 3.84
N ALA A 547 -44.94 -33.37 4.85
CA ALA A 547 -45.12 -32.62 6.09
C ALA A 547 -43.85 -32.72 6.97
N VAL A 548 -43.81 -31.93 8.06
CA VAL A 548 -42.66 -31.90 8.99
C VAL A 548 -42.35 -33.26 9.62
N ASN A 549 -43.33 -34.16 9.73
CA ASN A 549 -43.16 -35.54 10.21
C ASN A 549 -42.37 -36.44 9.24
N GLY A 550 -41.99 -35.93 8.07
CA GLY A 550 -41.26 -36.67 7.06
C GLY A 550 -42.13 -37.58 6.16
N SER A 551 -43.46 -37.52 6.26
CA SER A 551 -44.38 -38.33 5.47
C SER A 551 -44.99 -37.56 4.31
N TYR A 552 -45.24 -38.24 3.20
CA TYR A 552 -45.90 -37.72 2.01
C TYR A 552 -47.40 -37.52 2.24
N VAL A 553 -47.92 -36.41 1.72
CA VAL A 553 -49.35 -36.10 1.64
C VAL A 553 -49.99 -37.01 0.60
N THR A 554 -51.02 -37.75 0.99
CA THR A 554 -51.78 -38.66 0.11
C THR A 554 -53.21 -38.18 -0.04
N ALA A 555 -53.76 -38.24 -1.26
CA ALA A 555 -55.17 -37.99 -1.54
C ALA A 555 -56.09 -39.16 -1.17
N THR A 556 -55.54 -40.30 -0.75
CA THR A 556 -56.24 -41.59 -0.56
C THR A 556 -56.99 -42.09 -1.81
N HIS A 557 -57.33 -43.38 -1.87
CA HIS A 557 -57.90 -43.98 -3.08
C HIS A 557 -59.39 -43.66 -3.30
N SER A 558 -60.08 -43.12 -2.29
CA SER A 558 -61.51 -42.80 -2.36
C SER A 558 -61.73 -41.30 -2.48
N THR A 559 -62.67 -40.90 -3.35
CA THR A 559 -62.91 -39.51 -3.75
C THR A 559 -63.44 -38.59 -2.65
N ASN A 560 -63.75 -39.07 -1.44
CA ASN A 560 -64.30 -38.26 -0.34
C ASN A 560 -63.47 -38.28 0.95
N ASN A 561 -62.31 -38.93 0.92
CA ASN A 561 -61.44 -38.99 2.08
C ASN A 561 -60.47 -37.81 2.09
N ALA A 562 -60.23 -37.29 3.29
CA ALA A 562 -59.33 -36.17 3.45
C ALA A 562 -57.87 -36.56 3.16
N LEU A 563 -57.10 -35.58 2.70
CA LEU A 563 -55.67 -35.71 2.52
C LEU A 563 -55.01 -35.87 3.90
N ILE A 564 -54.08 -36.82 4.01
CA ILE A 564 -53.33 -37.10 5.24
C ILE A 564 -51.84 -37.22 4.88
N ALA A 565 -50.92 -36.78 5.75
CA ALA A 565 -49.48 -36.92 5.53
C ALA A 565 -48.95 -38.15 6.27
N ASN A 566 -49.24 -39.36 5.75
CA ASN A 566 -48.92 -40.63 6.41
C ASN A 566 -48.25 -41.69 5.52
N LYS A 567 -47.77 -41.32 4.32
CA LYS A 567 -47.10 -42.25 3.41
C LYS A 567 -45.59 -42.10 3.46
N SER A 568 -44.86 -43.22 3.44
CA SER A 568 -43.40 -43.26 3.36
C SER A 568 -42.87 -43.39 1.93
N THR A 569 -43.73 -43.74 0.98
CA THR A 569 -43.41 -43.96 -0.44
C THR A 569 -44.35 -43.17 -1.34
N VAL A 570 -43.90 -42.84 -2.55
CA VAL A 570 -44.67 -42.09 -3.55
C VAL A 570 -45.37 -43.02 -4.53
N SER A 571 -46.67 -42.85 -4.71
CA SER A 571 -47.48 -43.38 -5.81
C SER A 571 -48.19 -42.22 -6.53
N ASP A 572 -49.07 -42.52 -7.50
CA ASP A 572 -49.86 -41.47 -8.16
C ASP A 572 -50.78 -40.68 -7.22
N TYR A 573 -51.13 -41.22 -6.04
CA TYR A 573 -51.95 -40.52 -5.05
C TYR A 573 -51.19 -39.53 -4.15
N GLU A 574 -49.85 -39.53 -4.21
CA GLU A 574 -48.98 -38.57 -3.50
C GLU A 574 -48.42 -37.50 -4.46
N ARG A 575 -48.78 -37.59 -5.75
CA ARG A 575 -48.35 -36.68 -6.81
C ARG A 575 -49.47 -35.69 -7.13
N PHE A 576 -49.14 -34.41 -7.11
CA PHE A 576 -50.07 -33.33 -7.37
C PHE A 576 -49.54 -32.46 -8.50
N LYS A 577 -50.32 -32.32 -9.58
CA LYS A 577 -50.04 -31.34 -10.62
C LYS A 577 -50.44 -29.95 -10.14
N VAL A 578 -49.54 -28.99 -10.28
CA VAL A 578 -49.79 -27.57 -10.03
C VAL A 578 -50.45 -26.98 -11.27
N VAL A 579 -51.67 -26.49 -11.13
CA VAL A 579 -52.49 -25.96 -12.23
C VAL A 579 -52.74 -24.47 -12.00
N ASP A 580 -52.65 -23.66 -13.05
CA ASP A 580 -53.00 -22.23 -12.98
C ASP A 580 -54.49 -22.06 -12.69
N ALA A 581 -54.81 -21.20 -11.71
CA ALA A 581 -56.16 -20.86 -11.30
C ALA A 581 -56.43 -19.34 -11.30
N THR A 582 -55.66 -18.58 -12.10
CA THR A 582 -55.74 -17.12 -12.29
C THR A 582 -55.54 -16.36 -10.98
N ASN A 583 -54.35 -15.76 -10.81
CA ASN A 583 -53.90 -15.11 -9.55
C ASN A 583 -53.84 -16.07 -8.33
N SER A 584 -53.87 -17.38 -8.56
CA SER A 584 -53.77 -18.46 -7.58
C SER A 584 -53.41 -19.77 -8.29
N ILE A 585 -53.16 -20.84 -7.54
CA ILE A 585 -52.97 -22.20 -8.08
C ILE A 585 -54.08 -23.15 -7.63
N ALA A 586 -54.22 -24.27 -8.33
CA ALA A 586 -54.95 -25.45 -7.87
C ALA A 586 -54.02 -26.67 -7.86
N LEU A 587 -54.31 -27.63 -6.98
CA LEU A 587 -53.60 -28.91 -6.92
C LEU A 587 -54.50 -30.01 -7.46
N GLN A 588 -54.05 -30.73 -8.50
CA GLN A 588 -54.76 -31.87 -9.07
C GLN A 588 -54.04 -33.17 -8.71
N CYS A 589 -54.73 -34.09 -8.02
CA CYS A 589 -54.17 -35.40 -7.69
C CYS A 589 -54.01 -36.25 -8.96
N MET A 590 -52.83 -36.83 -9.17
CA MET A 590 -52.57 -37.65 -10.36
C MET A 590 -53.30 -38.99 -10.33
N GLY A 591 -53.49 -39.59 -9.15
CA GLY A 591 -54.11 -40.91 -8.99
C GLY A 591 -55.61 -40.96 -9.30
N ASN A 592 -56.33 -39.85 -9.15
CA ASN A 592 -57.78 -39.78 -9.47
C ASN A 592 -58.15 -38.63 -10.41
N SER A 593 -57.19 -37.81 -10.84
CA SER A 593 -57.40 -36.63 -11.70
C SER A 593 -58.35 -35.56 -11.12
N LEU A 594 -58.62 -35.57 -9.81
CA LEU A 594 -59.49 -34.61 -9.14
C LEU A 594 -58.70 -33.48 -8.49
N PHE A 595 -59.28 -32.29 -8.49
CA PHE A 595 -58.76 -31.11 -7.80
C PHE A 595 -59.00 -31.21 -6.29
N VAL A 596 -58.01 -30.77 -5.54
CA VAL A 596 -58.03 -30.71 -4.08
C VAL A 596 -58.83 -29.49 -3.64
N SER A 597 -59.93 -29.73 -2.94
CA SER A 597 -60.84 -28.74 -2.40
C SER A 597 -60.75 -28.70 -0.88
N ILE A 598 -61.06 -27.55 -0.27
CA ILE A 598 -61.34 -27.47 1.17
C ILE A 598 -62.84 -27.50 1.50
N ASP A 599 -63.69 -27.75 0.50
CA ASP A 599 -65.14 -27.82 0.67
C ASP A 599 -65.59 -29.25 0.98
N LYS A 600 -66.14 -29.41 2.18
CA LYS A 600 -66.95 -30.56 2.52
C LYS A 600 -68.30 -30.06 3.03
N ALA A 601 -69.37 -30.64 2.48
CA ALA A 601 -70.77 -30.31 2.76
C ALA A 601 -71.21 -30.50 4.22
N ASP A 602 -70.31 -30.87 5.13
CA ASP A 602 -70.50 -31.07 6.57
C ASP A 602 -69.81 -30.00 7.45
N GLY A 603 -69.22 -28.94 6.86
CA GLY A 603 -68.59 -27.84 7.59
C GLY A 603 -67.14 -28.08 8.00
N GLY A 604 -66.52 -29.19 7.57
CA GLY A 604 -65.12 -29.51 7.84
C GLY A 604 -64.15 -28.79 6.90
N ARG A 605 -63.12 -28.12 7.45
CA ARG A 605 -62.06 -27.40 6.69
C ARG A 605 -60.97 -28.32 6.12
N ALA A 606 -61.28 -29.61 5.94
CA ALA A 606 -60.31 -30.61 5.53
C ALA A 606 -60.07 -30.57 4.02
N MET A 607 -58.83 -30.80 3.59
CA MET A 607 -58.49 -30.90 2.17
C MET A 607 -58.93 -32.26 1.62
N VAL A 608 -59.63 -32.29 0.48
CA VAL A 608 -60.16 -33.51 -0.16
C VAL A 608 -59.98 -33.41 -1.68
N ALA A 609 -59.45 -34.43 -2.35
CA ALA A 609 -59.38 -34.48 -3.81
C ALA A 609 -60.70 -35.00 -4.42
N ASN A 610 -61.70 -34.13 -4.57
CA ASN A 610 -63.07 -34.51 -4.94
C ASN A 610 -63.73 -33.70 -6.07
N ARG A 611 -63.04 -32.71 -6.67
CA ARG A 611 -63.64 -31.84 -7.70
C ARG A 611 -63.10 -32.12 -9.09
N THR A 612 -63.97 -32.04 -10.10
CA THR A 612 -63.60 -32.19 -11.53
C THR A 612 -63.30 -30.85 -12.20
N LYS A 613 -63.53 -29.71 -11.53
CA LYS A 613 -63.31 -28.34 -12.02
C LYS A 613 -62.77 -27.47 -10.89
N ILE A 614 -62.04 -26.42 -11.26
CA ILE A 614 -61.53 -25.39 -10.33
C ILE A 614 -62.65 -24.37 -10.07
N GLY A 615 -63.15 -24.32 -8.83
CA GLY A 615 -64.05 -23.30 -8.31
C GLY A 615 -63.34 -22.40 -7.29
N GLY A 616 -64.07 -21.90 -6.29
CA GLY A 616 -63.51 -21.03 -5.25
C GLY A 616 -62.71 -21.78 -4.18
N PHE A 617 -63.09 -23.03 -3.87
CA PHE A 617 -62.52 -23.81 -2.77
C PHE A 617 -61.27 -24.62 -3.14
N GLU A 618 -60.93 -24.67 -4.42
CA GLU A 618 -59.77 -25.38 -4.98
C GLU A 618 -58.58 -24.45 -5.22
N LYS A 619 -58.70 -23.17 -4.83
CA LYS A 619 -57.71 -22.13 -5.06
C LYS A 619 -56.82 -21.93 -3.85
N TYR A 620 -55.51 -21.92 -4.09
CA TYR A 620 -54.48 -21.75 -3.07
C TYR A 620 -53.41 -20.75 -3.50
N GLN A 621 -52.76 -20.13 -2.51
CA GLN A 621 -51.50 -19.42 -2.67
C GLN A 621 -50.39 -20.22 -2.00
N LEU A 622 -49.24 -20.35 -2.67
CA LEU A 622 -48.04 -20.91 -2.06
C LEU A 622 -47.22 -19.75 -1.50
N VAL A 623 -46.96 -19.80 -0.19
CA VAL A 623 -46.20 -18.79 0.53
C VAL A 623 -44.87 -19.40 0.92
N GLN A 624 -43.77 -18.77 0.51
CA GLN A 624 -42.42 -19.23 0.86
C GLN A 624 -42.17 -19.06 2.36
N SER A 625 -41.63 -20.09 3.02
CA SER A 625 -41.23 -20.05 4.43
C SER A 625 -39.89 -20.77 4.64
N GLY A 626 -38.78 -20.06 4.42
CA GLY A 626 -37.43 -20.63 4.45
C GLY A 626 -37.20 -21.63 3.30
N SER A 627 -36.76 -22.85 3.61
CA SER A 627 -36.61 -23.96 2.65
C SER A 627 -37.89 -24.78 2.45
N GLN A 628 -39.03 -24.31 2.95
CA GLN A 628 -40.33 -24.96 2.91
C GLN A 628 -41.38 -24.00 2.31
N ILE A 629 -42.55 -24.54 1.96
CA ILE A 629 -43.73 -23.77 1.58
C ILE A 629 -44.82 -23.90 2.63
N ALA A 630 -45.65 -22.86 2.75
CA ALA A 630 -46.97 -22.93 3.33
C ALA A 630 -48.02 -22.83 2.22
N ILE A 631 -49.15 -23.51 2.40
CA ILE A 631 -50.27 -23.51 1.45
C ILE A 631 -51.40 -22.71 2.10
N GLN A 632 -51.83 -21.61 1.51
CA GLN A 632 -52.94 -20.78 2.01
C GLN A 632 -54.16 -20.98 1.12
N SER A 633 -55.32 -21.27 1.69
CA SER A 633 -56.57 -21.31 0.92
C SER A 633 -57.03 -19.89 0.60
N VAL A 634 -57.39 -19.64 -0.66
CA VAL A 634 -57.94 -18.35 -1.11
C VAL A 634 -59.36 -18.14 -0.58
N SER A 635 -60.11 -19.22 -0.33
CA SER A 635 -61.52 -19.14 0.08
C SER A 635 -61.72 -18.64 1.51
N ASN A 636 -60.80 -18.93 2.42
CA ASN A 636 -60.91 -18.58 3.84
C ASN A 636 -59.66 -17.88 4.42
N MET A 637 -58.63 -17.63 3.59
CA MET A 637 -57.36 -16.99 3.94
C MET A 637 -56.53 -17.70 5.02
N ASN A 638 -56.88 -18.93 5.39
CA ASN A 638 -56.13 -19.71 6.37
C ASN A 638 -55.07 -20.60 5.71
N TYR A 639 -53.98 -20.83 6.43
CA TYR A 639 -52.94 -21.79 6.10
C TYR A 639 -53.38 -23.23 6.40
N VAL A 640 -52.98 -24.13 5.52
CA VAL A 640 -53.13 -25.57 5.65
C VAL A 640 -52.17 -26.08 6.71
N SER A 641 -52.71 -26.75 7.72
CA SER A 641 -51.95 -27.40 8.79
C SER A 641 -51.99 -28.92 8.66
N ALA A 642 -50.83 -29.55 8.88
CA ALA A 642 -50.71 -30.99 9.10
C ALA A 642 -50.92 -31.29 10.59
N ILE A 643 -52.19 -31.34 11.02
CA ILE A 643 -52.59 -31.55 12.43
C ILE A 643 -52.02 -32.87 12.97
N SER A 644 -51.66 -32.88 14.26
CA SER A 644 -51.11 -34.05 14.96
C SER A 644 -49.88 -34.62 14.24
N ASN A 645 -48.99 -33.74 13.78
CA ASN A 645 -47.81 -34.10 12.98
C ASN A 645 -48.17 -34.96 11.76
N GLY A 646 -49.21 -34.61 11.01
CA GLY A 646 -49.59 -35.30 9.77
C GLY A 646 -50.38 -36.60 9.92
N ALA A 647 -50.67 -37.05 11.15
CA ALA A 647 -51.48 -38.24 11.41
C ALA A 647 -52.99 -38.00 11.29
N SER A 648 -53.41 -36.73 11.18
CA SER A 648 -54.79 -36.31 10.99
C SER A 648 -54.99 -35.65 9.62
N PRO A 649 -56.24 -35.52 9.14
CA PRO A 649 -56.57 -34.74 7.95
C PRO A 649 -55.90 -33.37 7.91
N LEU A 650 -55.34 -33.01 6.75
CA LEU A 650 -54.84 -31.67 6.49
C LEU A 650 -56.02 -30.68 6.50
N GLN A 651 -55.89 -29.55 7.19
CA GLN A 651 -56.97 -28.55 7.31
C GLN A 651 -56.49 -27.13 7.08
N ALA A 652 -57.25 -26.34 6.31
CA ALA A 652 -57.02 -24.90 6.16
C ALA A 652 -57.63 -24.11 7.33
N ASN A 653 -56.97 -24.11 8.49
CA ASN A 653 -57.53 -23.62 9.76
C ASN A 653 -56.64 -22.66 10.56
N GLN A 654 -55.40 -22.38 10.12
CA GLN A 654 -54.49 -21.48 10.84
C GLN A 654 -54.38 -20.10 10.21
N THR A 655 -54.31 -19.05 11.02
CA THR A 655 -54.15 -17.66 10.55
C THR A 655 -52.68 -17.22 10.41
N SER A 656 -51.73 -18.07 10.82
CA SER A 656 -50.30 -17.79 10.75
C SER A 656 -49.50 -19.06 10.45
N ILE A 657 -48.26 -18.89 9.98
CA ILE A 657 -47.37 -20.01 9.60
C ILE A 657 -46.57 -20.45 10.83
N GLY A 658 -46.95 -21.58 11.43
CA GLY A 658 -46.20 -22.28 12.46
C GLY A 658 -45.42 -23.46 11.90
N SER A 659 -45.02 -24.40 12.76
CA SER A 659 -44.31 -25.61 12.34
C SER A 659 -45.20 -26.58 11.57
N SER A 660 -46.49 -26.66 11.90
CA SER A 660 -47.43 -27.62 11.28
C SER A 660 -47.92 -27.19 9.90
N GLU A 661 -47.67 -25.94 9.48
CA GLU A 661 -48.12 -25.36 8.21
C GLU A 661 -47.03 -25.40 7.14
N LYS A 662 -45.86 -25.97 7.46
CA LYS A 662 -44.71 -26.05 6.57
C LYS A 662 -44.62 -27.41 5.89
N PHE A 663 -44.44 -27.38 4.57
CA PHE A 663 -44.28 -28.55 3.72
C PHE A 663 -42.99 -28.44 2.91
N THR A 664 -42.25 -29.53 2.79
CA THR A 664 -41.24 -29.68 1.74
C THR A 664 -41.89 -30.20 0.48
N TRP A 665 -41.37 -29.81 -0.69
CA TRP A 665 -41.85 -30.30 -1.97
C TRP A 665 -40.68 -30.76 -2.84
N LYS A 666 -40.98 -31.63 -3.81
CA LYS A 666 -40.04 -32.08 -4.83
C LYS A 666 -40.77 -32.15 -6.17
N VAL A 667 -40.16 -31.66 -7.24
CA VAL A 667 -40.65 -31.87 -8.61
C VAL A 667 -40.29 -33.29 -9.02
N GLU A 668 -41.29 -34.05 -9.50
CA GLU A 668 -41.13 -35.43 -10.01
C GLU A 668 -40.92 -35.47 -11.52
#